data_AF-V5SIJ2-F1
#
_entry.id   AF-V5SIJ2-F1
#
_cell.length_a   1.000
_cell.length_b   1.000
_cell.length_c   1.000
_cell.angle_alpha   90.00
_cell.angle_beta   90.00
_cell.angle_gamma   90.00
#
_symmetry.space_group_name_H-M   'P 1'
#
loop_
_entity.id
_entity.type
_entity.pdbx_description
1 polymer ?
#
loop_
_entity_poly.entity_id
_entity_poly.type
_entity_poly.pdbx_seq_one_letter_code
_entity_poly.pdbx_strand_id
1 'polypeptide(L)'
;MPAIAQCTPSSGTNSSCVGTGNLGNGATLNSLAVGNQNNIQGATNAFANGNENQLWQSTNTSATGDSNDLSGSGTRNSSAVGSDNDVRGINSSAVGSGNGLRGTENSSATGNANRLLGAVNGSAIGDENNLEDSTNSSATGNLNQIWQATNSSATGDNNTLTGRNTRNSSATGQGNNVSAINSSATGSLNNLQDAVNSSATGDSNTLIRARQSSATGTLNSLNDAQNSSASGTSNQLSGTVNSSAAGDRNTISGSNNASASGEQNQILNGSHNASASGFNNQLNNAANSNAAGDRNAITNSNNASASGQQNQILNGSHNASASGVSNEISASQNATASGNDNTITGSHNASASGFNNQLNNAANSNAAGDRNAITNSINASASGQQNQILNGSHNASASGASNEISASENATASGNDNTITGSDNASASGQQNQITNGSHNASASGVSNEISASQNATASGNDNTITGSHNASASGVSNEIDNAQNASATGNDNTISDSINASASGQQNQILNGSHNASASGQQNQITNGSHNASASGFDNEIDNAQNSTAVGDGNTLDTATGSSVYGSGNSITFGTDSAAIGTDNALFGVAGSTATGSSNFLIGTDNVSATGASNILVGTANSSATGFFNIMALSENSSATGTGNIVAFSQNAFATGTLNVLLGASNSSTTGVLNILAGANNSSATGTFNLLTNATDSAAVGTGNNLTNATASSATGTANDLTDATSSGAVGNDNQLVAALQSFSVGASNILNDAENSSATGTANDLMTATNSNAVGQGNIGTNATNSSATGTNNNLTNATNSSATGQGNIAADATNSSATGTNNDLTQAENSSATGDGNLLSDATNSGAVGFRNNLTDATNSFAVGNPNNLAGATNSTAIGSTNSMVGAQQSLTVGTANNADGALNSLAVGSTSRVTGSTSAIAFGTNANASNANNSFAFGNNANASGTTNSLAAGANATVTANDGNAIGTNSQVAHARSTALGFGAQSEFADEVTLGAKNGSQTYTTPGITSDLSKQRQTGRLELVTTDANGHLASDGGDVFRSIAKLQAGVAVALAAEAPSLTSAENFGMRIGWGNFEGDANAVAVSAIGVVCRNCFSSGDRIAIDGSVGAGWSDYKSYSAGNSIGGRAGVQWTW
;
A
#
# COMPACT_ATOMS: atom_id res chain seq x y z
N MET A 1 -105.50 -25.97 -0.70
CA MET A 1 -104.40 -26.80 -1.24
C MET A 1 -103.41 -25.83 -1.88
N PRO A 2 -102.11 -25.84 -1.51
CA PRO A 2 -101.35 -24.59 -1.44
C PRO A 2 -100.81 -24.11 -2.79
N ALA A 3 -100.82 -22.79 -2.97
CA ALA A 3 -100.37 -22.12 -4.18
C ALA A 3 -98.84 -22.19 -4.37
N ILE A 4 -98.43 -22.08 -5.63
CA ILE A 4 -97.08 -21.64 -5.98
C ILE A 4 -96.93 -20.18 -5.53
N ALA A 5 -96.17 -19.94 -4.47
CA ALA A 5 -95.71 -18.62 -4.04
C ALA A 5 -94.17 -18.65 -4.12
N GLN A 6 -93.58 -18.12 -5.19
CA GLN A 6 -93.23 -16.69 -5.27
C GLN A 6 -92.42 -16.20 -4.06
N CYS A 7 -91.18 -16.66 -3.97
CA CYS A 7 -90.10 -15.71 -3.71
C CYS A 7 -90.16 -14.67 -4.84
N THR A 8 -90.52 -13.42 -4.53
CA THR A 8 -90.68 -12.35 -5.52
C THR A 8 -89.32 -11.75 -5.88
N PRO A 9 -88.78 -11.96 -7.10
CA PRO A 9 -87.44 -11.48 -7.46
C PRO A 9 -87.52 -10.02 -7.92
N SER A 10 -87.76 -9.10 -6.99
CA SER A 10 -87.82 -7.66 -7.27
C SER A 10 -86.44 -7.05 -7.49
N SER A 11 -86.03 -6.99 -8.76
CA SER A 11 -84.99 -6.12 -9.36
C SER A 11 -83.57 -6.11 -8.75
N GLY A 12 -83.27 -6.92 -7.74
CA GLY A 12 -81.95 -7.02 -7.12
C GLY A 12 -80.93 -7.79 -7.98
N THR A 13 -79.85 -7.13 -8.40
CA THR A 13 -78.81 -7.76 -9.22
C THR A 13 -77.98 -8.77 -8.41
N ASN A 14 -77.92 -10.00 -8.90
CA ASN A 14 -77.14 -11.11 -8.32
C ASN A 14 -77.53 -11.50 -6.87
N SER A 15 -78.76 -11.18 -6.44
CA SER A 15 -79.28 -11.52 -5.11
C SER A 15 -80.17 -12.77 -5.15
N SER A 16 -80.21 -13.55 -4.07
CA SER A 16 -80.93 -14.83 -3.98
C SER A 16 -81.61 -15.02 -2.63
N CYS A 17 -82.72 -15.77 -2.58
CA CYS A 17 -83.43 -16.09 -1.35
C CYS A 17 -83.81 -17.58 -1.32
N VAL A 18 -83.62 -18.25 -0.18
CA VAL A 18 -83.87 -19.68 0.01
C VAL A 18 -84.69 -19.90 1.30
N GLY A 19 -85.97 -20.22 1.14
CA GLY A 19 -86.89 -20.47 2.25
C GLY A 19 -88.19 -19.68 2.14
N THR A 20 -88.87 -19.45 3.27
CA THR A 20 -90.23 -18.89 3.34
C THR A 20 -90.26 -17.46 3.83
N GLY A 21 -91.10 -16.60 3.25
CA GLY A 21 -91.37 -15.24 3.73
C GLY A 21 -90.19 -14.25 3.68
N ASN A 22 -88.98 -14.68 3.28
CA ASN A 22 -87.82 -13.80 3.17
C ASN A 22 -88.07 -12.71 2.10
N LEU A 23 -87.85 -11.45 2.46
CA LEU A 23 -88.16 -10.30 1.61
C LEU A 23 -86.86 -9.67 1.07
N GLY A 24 -86.77 -9.54 -0.26
CA GLY A 24 -85.64 -8.95 -0.97
C GLY A 24 -86.09 -7.85 -1.93
N ASN A 25 -86.09 -6.58 -1.49
CA ASN A 25 -86.65 -5.47 -2.28
C ASN A 25 -85.86 -4.16 -2.14
N GLY A 26 -85.89 -3.35 -3.20
CA GLY A 26 -85.23 -2.05 -3.31
C GLY A 26 -83.72 -2.17 -3.49
N ALA A 27 -83.26 -2.25 -4.75
CA ALA A 27 -81.85 -2.18 -5.15
C ALA A 27 -80.89 -3.13 -4.39
N THR A 28 -81.37 -4.29 -3.95
CA THR A 28 -80.59 -5.26 -3.17
C THR A 28 -79.53 -5.96 -4.03
N LEU A 29 -78.26 -5.74 -3.71
CA LEU A 29 -77.13 -6.17 -4.54
C LEU A 29 -76.37 -7.32 -3.88
N ASN A 30 -76.12 -8.40 -4.63
CA ASN A 30 -75.27 -9.53 -4.22
C ASN A 30 -75.56 -10.05 -2.80
N SER A 31 -76.84 -10.12 -2.43
CA SER A 31 -77.30 -10.44 -1.06
C SER A 31 -78.07 -11.76 -1.00
N LEU A 32 -78.01 -12.44 0.14
CA LEU A 32 -78.54 -13.79 0.33
C LEU A 32 -79.35 -13.92 1.62
N ALA A 33 -80.65 -14.23 1.51
CA ALA A 33 -81.51 -14.58 2.63
C ALA A 33 -81.79 -16.09 2.69
N VAL A 34 -81.55 -16.73 3.84
CA VAL A 34 -81.74 -18.16 4.07
C VAL A 34 -82.57 -18.37 5.35
N GLY A 35 -83.62 -19.19 5.28
CA GLY A 35 -84.48 -19.50 6.42
C GLY A 35 -85.87 -18.87 6.29
N ASN A 36 -86.37 -18.22 7.36
CA ASN A 36 -87.75 -17.78 7.45
C ASN A 36 -87.89 -16.29 7.83
N GLN A 37 -88.72 -15.53 7.09
CA GLN A 37 -89.08 -14.13 7.36
C GLN A 37 -87.90 -13.13 7.48
N ASN A 38 -86.70 -13.47 7.02
CA ASN A 38 -85.56 -12.54 7.05
C ASN A 38 -85.81 -11.39 6.05
N ASN A 39 -85.66 -10.15 6.51
CA ASN A 39 -85.92 -8.95 5.70
C ASN A 39 -84.60 -8.31 5.26
N ILE A 40 -84.25 -8.44 3.98
CA ILE A 40 -83.08 -7.76 3.38
C ILE A 40 -83.60 -6.70 2.41
N GLN A 41 -83.50 -5.43 2.81
CA GLN A 41 -84.10 -4.32 2.06
C GLN A 41 -83.11 -3.17 1.90
N GLY A 42 -82.88 -2.67 0.68
CA GLY A 42 -81.92 -1.59 0.44
C GLY A 42 -80.46 -1.94 0.72
N ALA A 43 -80.14 -3.22 0.93
CA ALA A 43 -78.85 -3.68 1.45
C ALA A 43 -77.94 -4.27 0.35
N THR A 44 -76.63 -4.25 0.58
CA THR A 44 -75.59 -4.72 -0.36
C THR A 44 -74.64 -5.67 0.34
N ASN A 45 -74.33 -6.83 -0.29
CA ASN A 45 -73.57 -7.92 0.33
C ASN A 45 -74.11 -8.34 1.72
N ALA A 46 -75.44 -8.34 1.87
CA ALA A 46 -76.11 -8.70 3.12
C ALA A 46 -76.41 -10.22 3.15
N PHE A 47 -76.10 -10.87 4.28
CA PHE A 47 -76.38 -12.27 4.53
C PHE A 47 -77.28 -12.41 5.77
N ALA A 48 -78.50 -12.89 5.60
CA ALA A 48 -79.42 -13.18 6.69
C ALA A 48 -79.71 -14.68 6.73
N ASN A 49 -79.47 -15.32 7.88
CA ASN A 49 -79.54 -16.77 8.01
C ASN A 49 -80.24 -17.18 9.31
N GLY A 50 -81.46 -17.68 9.22
CA GLY A 50 -82.28 -18.10 10.38
C GLY A 50 -83.69 -17.53 10.32
N ASN A 51 -84.15 -16.91 11.41
CA ASN A 51 -85.50 -16.39 11.56
C ASN A 51 -85.51 -14.86 11.78
N GLU A 52 -86.42 -14.15 11.11
CA GLU A 52 -86.84 -12.76 11.42
C GLU A 52 -85.73 -11.69 11.49
N ASN A 53 -84.49 -12.02 11.09
CA ASN A 53 -83.37 -11.09 11.10
C ASN A 53 -83.61 -9.93 10.10
N GLN A 54 -83.29 -8.70 10.51
CA GLN A 54 -83.58 -7.48 9.74
C GLN A 54 -82.28 -6.79 9.29
N LEU A 55 -82.04 -6.74 7.98
CA LEU A 55 -80.86 -6.12 7.37
C LEU A 55 -81.35 -5.01 6.42
N TRP A 56 -81.57 -3.83 6.97
CA TRP A 56 -82.18 -2.70 6.26
C TRP A 56 -81.18 -1.57 5.98
N GLN A 57 -81.02 -1.20 4.71
CA GLN A 57 -80.07 -0.18 4.20
C GLN A 57 -78.59 -0.44 4.53
N SER A 58 -78.24 -1.63 4.99
CA SER A 58 -76.90 -1.97 5.48
C SER A 58 -75.98 -2.54 4.39
N THR A 59 -74.67 -2.57 4.65
CA THR A 59 -73.65 -3.02 3.67
C THR A 59 -72.68 -4.00 4.28
N ASN A 60 -72.37 -5.12 3.61
CA ASN A 60 -71.49 -6.19 4.11
C ASN A 60 -71.94 -6.72 5.50
N THR A 61 -73.25 -6.83 5.75
CA THR A 61 -73.81 -7.23 7.04
C THR A 61 -74.17 -8.71 7.11
N SER A 62 -73.94 -9.34 8.26
CA SER A 62 -74.29 -10.76 8.49
C SER A 62 -75.09 -10.96 9.77
N ALA A 63 -76.35 -11.38 9.64
CA ALA A 63 -77.18 -11.82 10.75
C ALA A 63 -77.30 -13.35 10.71
N THR A 64 -77.07 -14.03 11.82
CA THR A 64 -77.19 -15.49 11.90
C THR A 64 -77.80 -15.92 13.23
N GLY A 65 -79.05 -16.38 13.19
CA GLY A 65 -79.83 -16.71 14.39
C GLY A 65 -81.27 -16.21 14.29
N ASP A 66 -81.80 -15.68 15.38
CA ASP A 66 -83.19 -15.26 15.51
C ASP A 66 -83.31 -13.76 15.84
N SER A 67 -84.18 -13.05 15.12
CA SER A 67 -84.65 -11.70 15.46
C SER A 67 -83.54 -10.62 15.64
N ASN A 68 -82.36 -10.83 15.08
CA ASN A 68 -81.27 -9.85 15.16
C ASN A 68 -81.51 -8.67 14.20
N ASP A 69 -81.29 -7.44 14.68
CA ASP A 69 -81.52 -6.20 13.96
C ASP A 69 -80.19 -5.54 13.56
N LEU A 70 -79.95 -5.44 12.24
CA LEU A 70 -78.80 -4.78 11.61
C LEU A 70 -79.31 -3.70 10.63
N SER A 71 -80.31 -2.92 11.07
CA SER A 71 -80.91 -1.83 10.31
C SER A 71 -80.12 -0.51 10.38
N GLY A 72 -80.28 0.31 9.34
CA GLY A 72 -79.77 1.68 9.23
C GLY A 72 -78.70 1.85 8.14
N SER A 73 -78.74 2.97 7.43
CA SER A 73 -77.79 3.33 6.36
C SER A 73 -76.35 3.60 6.83
N GLY A 74 -76.15 3.73 8.15
CA GLY A 74 -74.85 3.71 8.81
C GLY A 74 -74.32 2.32 9.13
N THR A 75 -75.16 1.29 9.14
CA THR A 75 -74.80 -0.06 9.60
C THR A 75 -74.02 -0.81 8.52
N ARG A 76 -72.71 -1.02 8.72
CA ARG A 76 -71.81 -1.54 7.67
C ARG A 76 -70.72 -2.45 8.23
N ASN A 77 -70.38 -3.53 7.53
CA ASN A 77 -69.41 -4.56 7.94
C ASN A 77 -69.76 -5.19 9.30
N SER A 78 -71.03 -5.16 9.70
CA SER A 78 -71.48 -5.50 11.06
C SER A 78 -72.17 -6.86 11.10
N SER A 79 -72.06 -7.52 12.24
CA SER A 79 -72.54 -8.90 12.43
C SER A 79 -73.36 -9.05 13.71
N ALA A 80 -74.33 -9.97 13.67
CA ALA A 80 -75.05 -10.41 14.86
C ALA A 80 -75.24 -11.93 14.81
N VAL A 81 -74.87 -12.61 15.88
CA VAL A 81 -74.93 -14.08 15.98
C VAL A 81 -75.58 -14.48 17.30
N GLY A 82 -76.79 -15.04 17.23
CA GLY A 82 -77.60 -15.39 18.40
C GLY A 82 -79.03 -14.86 18.33
N SER A 83 -79.52 -14.27 19.42
CA SER A 83 -80.91 -13.81 19.59
C SER A 83 -81.03 -12.36 20.04
N ASP A 84 -82.01 -11.63 19.51
CA ASP A 84 -82.39 -10.27 19.96
C ASP A 84 -81.26 -9.22 19.99
N ASN A 85 -80.16 -9.44 19.26
CA ASN A 85 -79.06 -8.47 19.24
C ASN A 85 -79.37 -7.32 18.27
N ASP A 86 -79.14 -6.10 18.72
CA ASP A 86 -79.50 -4.87 18.01
C ASP A 86 -78.24 -4.07 17.67
N VAL A 87 -77.74 -4.23 16.45
CA VAL A 87 -76.40 -3.82 16.00
C VAL A 87 -76.52 -2.72 14.95
N ARG A 88 -76.64 -1.48 15.43
CA ARG A 88 -76.79 -0.26 14.61
C ARG A 88 -75.49 0.54 14.65
N GLY A 89 -74.47 0.01 13.98
CA GLY A 89 -73.11 0.54 13.99
C GLY A 89 -72.23 0.04 12.84
N ILE A 90 -71.02 0.60 12.74
CA ILE A 90 -69.99 0.29 11.73
C ILE A 90 -68.99 -0.71 12.31
N ASN A 91 -68.62 -1.75 11.55
CA ASN A 91 -67.67 -2.80 11.97
C ASN A 91 -68.04 -3.44 13.34
N SER A 92 -69.32 -3.46 13.70
CA SER A 92 -69.78 -3.84 15.04
C SER A 92 -70.27 -5.29 15.07
N SER A 93 -70.01 -6.03 16.14
CA SER A 93 -70.33 -7.45 16.27
C SER A 93 -71.01 -7.78 17.60
N ALA A 94 -72.18 -8.40 17.55
CA ALA A 94 -72.86 -8.96 18.72
C ALA A 94 -72.90 -10.48 18.66
N VAL A 95 -72.57 -11.14 19.77
CA VAL A 95 -72.57 -12.60 19.90
C VAL A 95 -73.22 -13.00 21.23
N GLY A 96 -74.38 -13.66 21.18
CA GLY A 96 -75.14 -14.03 22.38
C GLY A 96 -76.58 -13.54 22.34
N SER A 97 -77.11 -13.03 23.46
CA SER A 97 -78.53 -12.67 23.58
C SER A 97 -78.76 -11.23 24.05
N GLY A 98 -79.60 -10.49 23.33
CA GLY A 98 -80.11 -9.17 23.77
C GLY A 98 -79.06 -8.08 23.89
N ASN A 99 -77.90 -8.20 23.22
CA ASN A 99 -76.85 -7.18 23.29
C ASN A 99 -77.20 -6.00 22.38
N GLY A 100 -77.19 -4.78 22.93
CA GLY A 100 -77.53 -3.55 22.20
C GLY A 100 -76.29 -2.74 21.85
N LEU A 101 -75.93 -2.64 20.57
CA LEU A 101 -74.81 -1.87 20.04
C LEU A 101 -75.34 -0.73 19.16
N ARG A 102 -75.75 0.39 19.78
CA ARG A 102 -76.41 1.51 19.08
C ARG A 102 -75.51 2.73 18.93
N GLY A 103 -75.38 3.21 17.69
CA GLY A 103 -74.54 4.35 17.36
C GLY A 103 -73.05 4.03 17.53
N THR A 104 -72.67 2.78 17.26
CA THR A 104 -71.33 2.26 17.57
C THR A 104 -70.41 2.20 16.35
N GLU A 105 -69.11 2.19 16.60
CA GLU A 105 -68.08 1.90 15.60
C GLU A 105 -67.05 0.92 16.17
N ASN A 106 -66.60 -0.06 15.38
CA ASN A 106 -65.63 -1.11 15.74
C ASN A 106 -65.95 -1.84 17.06
N SER A 107 -67.22 -1.95 17.45
CA SER A 107 -67.59 -2.34 18.81
C SER A 107 -68.10 -3.77 18.92
N SER A 108 -67.82 -4.42 20.03
CA SER A 108 -68.14 -5.83 20.28
C SER A 108 -68.96 -6.02 21.55
N ALA A 109 -69.93 -6.94 21.52
CA ALA A 109 -70.60 -7.43 22.72
C ALA A 109 -70.70 -8.96 22.67
N THR A 110 -70.28 -9.64 23.73
CA THR A 110 -70.27 -11.10 23.81
C THR A 110 -70.85 -11.55 25.15
N GLY A 111 -72.01 -12.21 25.14
CA GLY A 111 -72.72 -12.62 26.36
C GLY A 111 -74.19 -12.16 26.36
N ASN A 112 -74.72 -11.76 27.52
CA ASN A 112 -76.14 -11.41 27.66
C ASN A 112 -76.36 -9.95 28.09
N ALA A 113 -77.32 -9.29 27.46
CA ALA A 113 -77.84 -7.97 27.84
C ALA A 113 -76.79 -6.84 27.95
N ASN A 114 -75.59 -7.00 27.37
CA ASN A 114 -74.59 -5.94 27.40
C ASN A 114 -75.03 -4.77 26.53
N ARG A 115 -74.86 -3.54 27.03
CA ARG A 115 -75.35 -2.32 26.37
C ARG A 115 -74.19 -1.40 26.02
N LEU A 116 -73.95 -1.25 24.72
CA LEU A 116 -72.98 -0.34 24.12
C LEU A 116 -73.75 0.79 23.41
N LEU A 117 -73.87 1.95 24.06
CA LEU A 117 -74.59 3.11 23.53
C LEU A 117 -73.61 4.24 23.24
N GLY A 118 -73.51 4.66 21.97
CA GLY A 118 -72.53 5.66 21.53
C GLY A 118 -71.06 5.21 21.64
N ALA A 119 -70.82 3.91 21.85
CA ALA A 119 -69.49 3.38 22.10
C ALA A 119 -68.67 3.22 20.81
N VAL A 120 -67.41 3.64 20.84
CA VAL A 120 -66.47 3.57 19.70
C VAL A 120 -65.25 2.76 20.13
N ASN A 121 -64.91 1.71 19.38
CA ASN A 121 -63.97 0.65 19.81
C ASN A 121 -64.34 0.05 21.19
N GLY A 122 -65.64 -0.07 21.51
CA GLY A 122 -66.11 -0.61 22.78
C GLY A 122 -66.10 -2.15 22.81
N SER A 123 -65.87 -2.75 23.97
CA SER A 123 -65.99 -4.21 24.13
C SER A 123 -66.65 -4.59 25.46
N ALA A 124 -67.78 -5.30 25.42
CA ALA A 124 -68.42 -5.86 26.61
C ALA A 124 -68.44 -7.40 26.54
N ILE A 125 -67.95 -8.07 27.58
CA ILE A 125 -67.84 -9.53 27.63
C ILE A 125 -68.35 -10.05 28.97
N GLY A 126 -69.47 -10.78 28.97
CA GLY A 126 -70.16 -11.25 30.18
C GLY A 126 -71.62 -10.80 30.21
N ASP A 127 -72.13 -10.44 31.39
CA ASP A 127 -73.55 -10.18 31.60
C ASP A 127 -73.83 -8.77 32.18
N GLU A 128 -74.84 -8.10 31.61
CA GLU A 128 -75.35 -6.77 32.05
C GLU A 128 -74.30 -5.63 32.13
N ASN A 129 -73.17 -5.74 31.41
CA ASN A 129 -72.18 -4.66 31.42
C ASN A 129 -72.66 -3.46 30.58
N ASN A 130 -72.52 -2.25 31.13
CA ASN A 130 -72.97 -1.01 30.50
C ASN A 130 -71.80 -0.11 30.07
N LEU A 131 -71.69 0.13 28.77
CA LEU A 131 -70.74 1.03 28.12
C LEU A 131 -71.52 2.15 27.42
N GLU A 132 -71.58 3.33 28.04
CA GLU A 132 -72.44 4.43 27.60
C GLU A 132 -71.61 5.71 27.41
N ASP A 133 -71.70 6.31 26.21
CA ASP A 133 -70.84 7.41 25.74
C ASP A 133 -69.33 7.12 25.86
N SER A 134 -68.92 5.84 25.71
CA SER A 134 -67.56 5.38 26.03
C SER A 134 -66.70 5.03 24.81
N THR A 135 -65.55 5.68 24.64
CA THR A 135 -64.58 5.41 23.55
C THR A 135 -63.41 4.55 24.04
N ASN A 136 -62.99 3.54 23.28
CA ASN A 136 -61.88 2.61 23.58
C ASN A 136 -62.01 1.85 24.92
N SER A 137 -63.22 1.77 25.49
CA SER A 137 -63.44 1.23 26.83
C SER A 137 -63.94 -0.22 26.80
N SER A 138 -63.63 -1.00 27.83
CA SER A 138 -64.02 -2.41 27.90
C SER A 138 -64.52 -2.86 29.27
N ALA A 139 -65.60 -3.64 29.30
CA ALA A 139 -66.09 -4.28 30.52
C ALA A 139 -66.03 -5.81 30.39
N THR A 140 -65.64 -6.50 31.46
CA THR A 140 -65.52 -7.96 31.46
C THR A 140 -65.91 -8.54 32.82
N GLY A 141 -66.99 -9.33 32.86
CA GLY A 141 -67.60 -9.83 34.10
C GLY A 141 -69.07 -9.45 34.19
N ASN A 142 -69.52 -9.03 35.37
CA ASN A 142 -70.94 -8.80 35.65
C ASN A 142 -71.22 -7.39 36.20
N LEU A 143 -72.31 -6.76 35.75
CA LEU A 143 -72.83 -5.49 36.28
C LEU A 143 -71.82 -4.31 36.29
N ASN A 144 -70.75 -4.38 35.50
CA ASN A 144 -69.76 -3.31 35.47
C ASN A 144 -70.29 -2.10 34.69
N GLN A 145 -70.11 -0.91 35.26
CA GLN A 145 -70.67 0.33 34.73
C GLN A 145 -69.55 1.25 34.26
N ILE A 146 -69.53 1.56 32.97
CA ILE A 146 -68.56 2.46 32.32
C ILE A 146 -69.35 3.57 31.61
N TRP A 147 -69.42 4.74 32.23
CA TRP A 147 -70.26 5.85 31.75
C TRP A 147 -69.46 7.13 31.49
N GLN A 148 -69.54 7.63 30.26
CA GLN A 148 -68.82 8.79 29.72
C GLN A 148 -67.29 8.68 29.82
N ALA A 149 -66.78 7.45 29.92
CA ALA A 149 -65.38 7.15 30.17
C ALA A 149 -64.59 6.77 28.90
N THR A 150 -63.36 7.25 28.77
CA THR A 150 -62.50 7.02 27.59
C THR A 150 -61.32 6.11 27.91
N ASN A 151 -61.08 5.05 27.13
CA ASN A 151 -59.93 4.16 27.24
C ASN A 151 -59.83 3.54 28.65
N SER A 152 -60.98 3.18 29.22
CA SER A 152 -61.13 2.75 30.61
C SER A 152 -61.68 1.34 30.68
N SER A 153 -61.29 0.56 31.70
CA SER A 153 -61.68 -0.86 31.81
C SER A 153 -62.23 -1.27 33.17
N ALA A 154 -63.24 -2.16 33.16
CA ALA A 154 -63.90 -2.65 34.35
C ALA A 154 -63.94 -4.19 34.32
N THR A 155 -63.30 -4.84 35.30
CA THR A 155 -63.08 -6.29 35.26
C THR A 155 -63.43 -6.94 36.60
N GLY A 156 -64.47 -7.79 36.61
CA GLY A 156 -64.99 -8.45 37.81
C GLY A 156 -66.47 -8.14 38.03
N ASP A 157 -66.86 -7.86 39.28
CA ASP A 157 -68.26 -7.67 39.68
C ASP A 157 -68.54 -6.27 40.21
N ASN A 158 -69.57 -5.61 39.64
CA ASN A 158 -70.15 -4.35 40.13
C ASN A 158 -69.10 -3.21 40.31
N ASN A 159 -68.10 -3.15 39.43
CA ASN A 159 -67.13 -2.05 39.44
C ASN A 159 -67.69 -0.84 38.68
N THR A 160 -67.49 0.35 39.24
CA THR A 160 -68.13 1.59 38.76
C THR A 160 -67.09 2.60 38.30
N LEU A 161 -67.07 2.90 36.99
CA LEU A 161 -66.22 3.92 36.35
C LEU A 161 -67.13 4.98 35.71
N THR A 162 -67.20 6.17 36.31
CA THR A 162 -68.23 7.16 35.95
C THR A 162 -67.70 8.56 35.71
N GLY A 163 -68.37 9.30 34.82
CA GLY A 163 -68.17 10.73 34.57
C GLY A 163 -67.16 11.02 33.45
N ARG A 164 -67.38 12.14 32.75
CA ARG A 164 -66.63 12.57 31.54
C ARG A 164 -65.11 12.72 31.71
N ASN A 165 -64.65 12.83 32.95
CA ASN A 165 -63.22 12.94 33.27
C ASN A 165 -62.57 11.56 33.40
N THR A 166 -63.33 10.48 33.61
CA THR A 166 -62.79 9.13 33.86
C THR A 166 -62.19 8.55 32.58
N ARG A 167 -60.88 8.73 32.41
CA ARG A 167 -60.12 8.38 31.21
C ARG A 167 -58.83 7.65 31.57
N ASN A 168 -58.48 6.59 30.84
CA ASN A 168 -57.33 5.71 31.14
C ASN A 168 -57.42 5.03 32.52
N SER A 169 -58.63 4.85 33.06
CA SER A 169 -58.85 4.38 34.43
C SER A 169 -59.33 2.93 34.44
N SER A 170 -59.00 2.20 35.50
CA SER A 170 -59.42 0.80 35.64
C SER A 170 -59.98 0.48 37.03
N ALA A 171 -60.91 -0.47 37.06
CA ALA A 171 -61.40 -1.05 38.30
C ALA A 171 -61.46 -2.57 38.18
N THR A 172 -60.75 -3.27 39.06
CA THR A 172 -60.51 -4.71 38.96
C THR A 172 -60.82 -5.39 40.29
N GLY A 173 -61.78 -6.31 40.32
CA GLY A 173 -62.22 -7.02 41.53
C GLY A 173 -63.70 -6.78 41.82
N GLN A 174 -64.01 -6.35 43.05
CA GLN A 174 -65.38 -6.25 43.56
C GLN A 174 -65.72 -4.84 44.05
N GLY A 175 -66.78 -4.23 43.52
CA GLY A 175 -67.40 -3.05 44.13
C GLY A 175 -66.50 -1.82 44.25
N ASN A 176 -65.43 -1.74 43.43
CA ASN A 176 -64.53 -0.59 43.45
C ASN A 176 -65.18 0.61 42.76
N ASN A 177 -65.03 1.79 43.35
CA ASN A 177 -65.64 3.04 42.86
C ASN A 177 -64.55 4.00 42.34
N VAL A 178 -64.60 4.34 41.06
CA VAL A 178 -63.56 5.10 40.36
C VAL A 178 -64.19 6.26 39.57
N SER A 179 -64.24 7.43 40.21
CA SER A 179 -64.55 8.72 39.58
C SER A 179 -63.26 9.53 39.47
N ALA A 180 -62.39 9.12 38.54
CA ALA A 180 -60.97 9.47 38.56
C ALA A 180 -60.29 9.41 37.17
N ILE A 181 -59.31 10.28 36.93
CA ILE A 181 -58.49 10.31 35.70
C ILE A 181 -57.27 9.39 35.87
N ASN A 182 -56.98 8.53 34.90
CA ASN A 182 -55.76 7.72 34.77
C ASN A 182 -55.41 6.98 36.08
N SER A 183 -56.44 6.40 36.71
CA SER A 183 -56.38 5.89 38.09
C SER A 183 -56.93 4.47 38.18
N SER A 184 -56.39 3.67 39.09
CA SER A 184 -56.73 2.24 39.21
C SER A 184 -57.17 1.83 40.61
N ALA A 185 -58.24 1.05 40.69
CA ALA A 185 -58.70 0.42 41.92
C ALA A 185 -58.63 -1.11 41.76
N THR A 186 -57.90 -1.80 42.65
CA THR A 186 -57.67 -3.25 42.55
C THR A 186 -57.92 -3.92 43.91
N GLY A 187 -58.91 -4.81 43.99
CA GLY A 187 -59.31 -5.49 45.23
C GLY A 187 -60.80 -5.29 45.52
N SER A 188 -61.14 -4.93 46.76
CA SER A 188 -62.52 -4.73 47.19
C SER A 188 -62.74 -3.38 47.89
N LEU A 189 -63.90 -2.76 47.63
CA LEU A 189 -64.40 -1.54 48.29
C LEU A 189 -63.45 -0.32 48.26
N ASN A 190 -62.44 -0.30 47.38
CA ASN A 190 -61.56 0.85 47.27
C ASN A 190 -62.30 2.03 46.62
N ASN A 191 -62.17 3.22 47.20
CA ASN A 191 -62.91 4.41 46.79
C ASN A 191 -61.94 5.51 46.33
N LEU A 192 -61.96 5.80 45.02
CA LEU A 192 -61.18 6.86 44.37
C LEU A 192 -62.14 7.95 43.86
N GLN A 193 -62.29 9.01 44.66
CA GLN A 193 -63.19 10.12 44.36
C GLN A 193 -62.39 11.38 44.02
N ASP A 194 -62.64 11.95 42.83
CA ASP A 194 -61.91 13.09 42.26
C ASP A 194 -60.38 12.88 42.22
N ALA A 195 -59.97 11.62 42.11
CA ALA A 195 -58.58 11.22 42.09
C ALA A 195 -57.98 11.35 40.66
N VAL A 196 -56.66 11.57 40.57
CA VAL A 196 -55.97 11.77 39.28
C VAL A 196 -54.59 11.14 39.34
N ASN A 197 -54.24 10.23 38.42
CA ASN A 197 -52.99 9.46 38.43
C ASN A 197 -52.78 8.64 39.72
N SER A 198 -53.86 8.21 40.38
CA SER A 198 -53.83 7.64 41.73
C SER A 198 -54.24 6.16 41.73
N SER A 199 -53.82 5.41 42.74
CA SER A 199 -54.16 3.98 42.84
C SER A 199 -54.53 3.52 44.26
N ALA A 200 -55.43 2.54 44.33
CA ALA A 200 -55.77 1.86 45.57
C ALA A 200 -55.72 0.35 45.37
N THR A 201 -54.94 -0.35 46.19
CA THR A 201 -54.75 -1.81 46.08
C THR A 201 -54.93 -2.47 47.44
N GLY A 202 -55.94 -3.32 47.56
CA GLY A 202 -56.29 -4.01 48.81
C GLY A 202 -57.77 -3.85 49.17
N ASP A 203 -58.04 -3.56 50.43
CA ASP A 203 -59.38 -3.47 51.00
C ASP A 203 -59.65 -2.10 51.64
N SER A 204 -60.78 -1.49 51.28
CA SER A 204 -61.37 -0.31 51.95
C SER A 204 -60.44 0.90 52.05
N ASN A 205 -59.46 1.02 51.14
CA ASN A 205 -58.58 2.18 51.09
C ASN A 205 -59.31 3.38 50.47
N THR A 206 -59.11 4.56 51.06
CA THR A 206 -59.86 5.78 50.72
C THR A 206 -58.94 6.87 50.19
N LEU A 207 -59.17 7.28 48.94
CA LEU A 207 -58.46 8.36 48.26
C LEU A 207 -59.47 9.43 47.83
N ILE A 208 -59.55 10.52 48.59
CA ILE A 208 -60.50 11.62 48.33
C ILE A 208 -59.74 12.87 47.89
N ARG A 209 -60.03 13.32 46.66
CA ARG A 209 -59.35 14.43 45.95
C ARG A 209 -57.82 14.23 45.84
N ALA A 210 -57.37 12.98 45.97
CA ALA A 210 -55.97 12.62 46.05
C ALA A 210 -55.35 12.47 44.65
N ARG A 211 -54.21 13.14 44.41
CA ARG A 211 -53.58 13.24 43.08
C ARG A 211 -52.20 12.61 43.09
N GLN A 212 -51.87 11.75 42.12
CA GLN A 212 -50.60 11.02 42.05
C GLN A 212 -50.32 10.18 43.31
N SER A 213 -51.38 9.77 44.00
CA SER A 213 -51.30 9.22 45.36
C SER A 213 -51.69 7.76 45.38
N SER A 214 -51.10 6.97 46.29
CA SER A 214 -51.33 5.52 46.37
C SER A 214 -51.66 5.03 47.78
N ALA A 215 -52.60 4.09 47.87
CA ALA A 215 -52.90 3.38 49.11
C ALA A 215 -52.79 1.87 48.91
N THR A 216 -52.05 1.20 49.79
CA THR A 216 -51.75 -0.23 49.67
C THR A 216 -51.92 -0.94 51.01
N GLY A 217 -52.82 -1.92 51.08
CA GLY A 217 -53.16 -2.63 52.31
C GLY A 217 -54.60 -2.39 52.76
N THR A 218 -54.79 -2.02 54.03
CA THR A 218 -56.12 -1.96 54.68
C THR A 218 -56.35 -0.68 55.46
N LEU A 219 -57.53 -0.06 55.28
CA LEU A 219 -57.98 1.15 56.00
C LEU A 219 -57.01 2.35 55.94
N ASN A 220 -56.16 2.43 54.91
CA ASN A 220 -55.29 3.59 54.74
C ASN A 220 -56.11 4.77 54.18
N SER A 221 -55.89 5.96 54.76
CA SER A 221 -56.67 7.17 54.49
C SER A 221 -55.80 8.29 53.95
N LEU A 222 -56.10 8.70 52.71
CA LEU A 222 -55.44 9.80 52.01
C LEU A 222 -56.49 10.86 51.64
N ASN A 223 -56.54 11.93 52.43
CA ASN A 223 -57.47 13.05 52.23
C ASN A 223 -56.69 14.36 52.06
N ASP A 224 -57.01 15.13 51.01
CA ASP A 224 -56.20 16.27 50.55
C ASP A 224 -54.71 15.91 50.33
N ALA A 225 -54.45 14.66 49.90
CA ALA A 225 -53.11 14.10 49.80
C ALA A 225 -52.61 14.11 48.33
N GLN A 226 -51.52 14.83 48.05
CA GLN A 226 -50.97 15.00 46.70
C GLN A 226 -49.56 14.41 46.58
N ASN A 227 -49.35 13.51 45.63
CA ASN A 227 -48.13 12.73 45.42
C ASN A 227 -47.71 11.96 46.69
N SER A 228 -48.71 11.51 47.46
CA SER A 228 -48.55 10.93 48.80
C SER A 228 -48.89 9.44 48.79
N SER A 229 -48.27 8.67 49.69
CA SER A 229 -48.49 7.22 49.78
C SER A 229 -48.77 6.74 51.20
N ALA A 230 -49.62 5.72 51.32
CA ALA A 230 -49.84 5.02 52.57
C ALA A 230 -49.75 3.49 52.34
N SER A 231 -48.98 2.81 53.17
CA SER A 231 -48.74 1.37 53.03
C SER A 231 -48.77 0.64 54.36
N GLY A 232 -49.57 -0.42 54.45
CA GLY A 232 -49.79 -1.18 55.68
C GLY A 232 -51.21 -0.97 56.22
N THR A 233 -51.31 -0.63 57.51
CA THR A 233 -52.58 -0.63 58.26
C THR A 233 -52.85 0.71 58.94
N SER A 234 -54.04 1.28 58.71
CA SER A 234 -54.55 2.46 59.43
C SER A 234 -53.62 3.69 59.45
N ASN A 235 -52.76 3.83 58.45
CA ASN A 235 -51.90 5.01 58.31
C ASN A 235 -52.72 6.21 57.81
N GLN A 236 -52.45 7.39 58.37
CA GLN A 236 -53.27 8.60 58.16
C GLN A 236 -52.43 9.75 57.62
N LEU A 237 -52.79 10.22 56.42
CA LEU A 237 -52.22 11.41 55.80
C LEU A 237 -53.36 12.40 55.52
N SER A 238 -53.35 13.53 56.24
CA SER A 238 -54.39 14.56 56.15
C SER A 238 -53.78 15.93 55.85
N GLY A 239 -54.16 16.52 54.71
CA GLY A 239 -53.63 17.81 54.25
C GLY A 239 -52.13 17.77 53.99
N THR A 240 -51.68 16.84 53.13
CA THR A 240 -50.26 16.55 52.91
C THR A 240 -49.88 16.58 51.43
N VAL A 241 -48.66 17.00 51.13
CA VAL A 241 -48.05 16.95 49.80
C VAL A 241 -46.75 16.14 49.88
N ASN A 242 -46.44 15.33 48.86
CA ASN A 242 -45.27 14.44 48.75
C ASN A 242 -44.96 13.61 50.01
N SER A 243 -45.98 13.15 50.74
CA SER A 243 -45.79 12.56 52.08
C SER A 243 -46.06 11.05 52.11
N SER A 244 -45.39 10.32 52.99
CA SER A 244 -45.42 8.85 53.04
C SER A 244 -45.61 8.33 54.46
N ALA A 245 -46.56 7.42 54.67
CA ALA A 245 -46.71 6.71 55.94
C ALA A 245 -46.70 5.19 55.73
N ALA A 246 -45.79 4.49 56.41
CA ALA A 246 -45.52 3.07 56.17
C ALA A 246 -45.44 2.28 57.49
N GLY A 247 -46.23 1.21 57.60
CA GLY A 247 -46.32 0.39 58.81
C GLY A 247 -47.69 0.46 59.48
N ASP A 248 -47.73 0.77 60.77
CA ASP A 248 -48.96 0.80 61.57
C ASP A 248 -49.12 2.12 62.37
N ARG A 249 -50.32 2.70 62.28
CA ARG A 249 -50.77 3.91 63.02
C ARG A 249 -49.89 5.17 62.87
N ASN A 250 -49.01 5.23 61.86
CA ASN A 250 -48.20 6.42 61.63
C ASN A 250 -49.09 7.59 61.19
N THR A 251 -48.84 8.76 61.77
CA THR A 251 -49.71 9.94 61.63
C THR A 251 -48.92 11.14 61.10
N ILE A 252 -49.34 11.63 59.92
CA ILE A 252 -48.82 12.87 59.32
C ILE A 252 -49.99 13.84 59.16
N SER A 253 -49.92 14.97 59.86
CA SER A 253 -50.98 15.98 59.89
C SER A 253 -50.41 17.39 59.76
N GLY A 254 -51.00 18.21 58.90
CA GLY A 254 -50.59 19.61 58.68
C GLY A 254 -49.11 19.75 58.27
N SER A 255 -48.56 18.74 57.63
CA SER A 255 -47.12 18.56 57.37
C SER A 255 -46.93 18.09 55.92
N ASN A 256 -45.88 18.59 55.26
CA ASN A 256 -45.63 18.39 53.82
C ASN A 256 -44.22 17.84 53.62
N ASN A 257 -44.00 17.09 52.53
CA ASN A 257 -42.77 16.35 52.24
C ASN A 257 -42.32 15.49 53.44
N ALA A 258 -43.28 14.90 54.16
CA ALA A 258 -43.05 14.25 55.44
C ALA A 258 -43.08 12.71 55.33
N SER A 259 -42.26 12.01 56.12
CA SER A 259 -42.21 10.54 56.10
C SER A 259 -42.24 9.94 57.50
N ALA A 260 -43.24 9.10 57.79
CA ALA A 260 -43.43 8.44 59.08
C ALA A 260 -43.45 6.92 58.89
N SER A 261 -42.45 6.22 59.44
CA SER A 261 -42.19 4.81 59.13
C SER A 261 -41.89 3.95 60.36
N GLY A 262 -42.62 2.85 60.53
CA GLY A 262 -42.54 1.97 61.70
C GLY A 262 -43.85 1.96 62.48
N GLU A 263 -43.79 2.27 63.79
CA GLU A 263 -44.95 2.26 64.68
C GLU A 263 -45.07 3.58 65.48
N GLN A 264 -46.30 4.11 65.53
CA GLN A 264 -46.71 5.23 66.40
C GLN A 264 -45.88 6.54 66.23
N ASN A 265 -45.16 6.71 65.12
CA ASN A 265 -44.39 7.94 64.87
C ASN A 265 -45.31 9.13 64.53
N GLN A 266 -44.98 10.30 65.06
CA GLN A 266 -45.84 11.49 64.99
C GLN A 266 -45.11 12.68 64.37
N ILE A 267 -45.65 13.18 63.25
CA ILE A 267 -45.18 14.40 62.57
C ILE A 267 -46.33 15.39 62.54
N LEU A 268 -46.22 16.43 63.37
CA LEU A 268 -47.32 17.32 63.73
C LEU A 268 -46.95 18.80 63.58
N ASN A 269 -47.98 19.65 63.49
CA ASN A 269 -47.90 21.09 63.75
C ASN A 269 -46.80 21.82 62.95
N GLY A 270 -46.89 21.80 61.61
CA GLY A 270 -45.99 22.55 60.74
C GLY A 270 -44.59 21.95 60.59
N SER A 271 -44.39 20.69 61.02
CA SER A 271 -43.16 19.93 60.78
C SER A 271 -43.06 19.48 59.31
N HIS A 272 -42.92 20.46 58.41
CA HIS A 272 -42.69 20.23 56.98
C HIS A 272 -41.25 19.77 56.73
N ASN A 273 -41.01 19.02 55.64
CA ASN A 273 -39.73 18.39 55.30
C ASN A 273 -39.18 17.50 56.43
N ALA A 274 -40.06 16.84 57.19
CA ALA A 274 -39.71 16.15 58.42
C ALA A 274 -39.84 14.62 58.33
N SER A 275 -39.04 13.91 59.09
CA SER A 275 -39.00 12.43 59.08
C SER A 275 -39.00 11.86 60.50
N ALA A 276 -39.78 10.79 60.71
CA ALA A 276 -39.93 10.12 61.99
C ALA A 276 -39.91 8.60 61.77
N SER A 277 -38.87 7.92 62.26
CA SER A 277 -38.65 6.50 61.95
C SER A 277 -38.23 5.65 63.15
N GLY A 278 -38.82 4.46 63.26
CA GLY A 278 -38.65 3.57 64.41
C GLY A 278 -39.89 3.55 65.31
N PHE A 279 -39.73 3.83 66.59
CA PHE A 279 -40.80 3.76 67.60
C PHE A 279 -40.95 5.08 68.39
N ASN A 280 -42.17 5.63 68.39
CA ASN A 280 -42.57 6.77 69.22
C ASN A 280 -41.59 7.97 69.17
N ASN A 281 -41.07 8.30 67.99
CA ASN A 281 -40.30 9.52 67.78
C ASN A 281 -41.25 10.70 67.52
N GLN A 282 -40.93 11.86 68.08
CA GLN A 282 -41.87 12.99 68.18
C GLN A 282 -41.27 14.28 67.59
N LEU A 283 -41.91 14.78 66.53
CA LEU A 283 -41.56 16.04 65.86
C LEU A 283 -42.75 17.00 65.94
N ASN A 284 -42.57 18.07 66.69
CA ASN A 284 -43.61 19.05 67.00
C ASN A 284 -43.04 20.47 66.88
N ASN A 285 -43.59 21.26 65.93
CA ASN A 285 -43.01 22.54 65.53
C ASN A 285 -41.52 22.38 65.16
N ALA A 286 -41.22 21.36 64.33
CA ALA A 286 -39.88 20.88 64.01
C ALA A 286 -39.69 20.79 62.49
N ALA A 287 -39.65 21.94 61.82
CA ALA A 287 -39.49 21.99 60.36
C ALA A 287 -38.08 21.56 59.93
N ASN A 288 -37.99 20.90 58.77
CA ASN A 288 -36.75 20.35 58.19
C ASN A 288 -36.00 19.39 59.13
N SER A 289 -36.71 18.71 60.03
CA SER A 289 -36.09 17.96 61.13
C SER A 289 -36.35 16.44 61.05
N ASN A 290 -35.43 15.63 61.59
CA ASN A 290 -35.53 14.16 61.55
C ASN A 290 -35.28 13.54 62.92
N ALA A 291 -36.19 12.67 63.38
CA ALA A 291 -35.97 11.86 64.57
C ALA A 291 -36.04 10.36 64.26
N ALA A 292 -35.00 9.62 64.63
CA ALA A 292 -34.82 8.23 64.21
C ALA A 292 -34.31 7.34 65.36
N GLY A 293 -35.02 6.24 65.64
CA GLY A 293 -34.70 5.29 66.71
C GLY A 293 -35.82 5.16 67.73
N ASP A 294 -35.51 5.39 69.01
CA ASP A 294 -36.43 5.26 70.14
C ASP A 294 -36.48 6.55 70.99
N ARG A 295 -37.69 7.11 71.14
CA ARG A 295 -37.99 8.26 72.02
C ARG A 295 -37.12 9.51 71.80
N ASN A 296 -36.62 9.74 70.59
CA ASN A 296 -35.89 10.98 70.28
C ASN A 296 -36.91 12.14 70.13
N ALA A 297 -36.55 13.31 70.68
CA ALA A 297 -37.46 14.44 70.80
C ALA A 297 -36.86 15.73 70.22
N ILE A 298 -37.60 16.36 69.30
CA ILE A 298 -37.26 17.65 68.70
C ILE A 298 -38.44 18.60 68.91
N THR A 299 -38.20 19.68 69.67
CA THR A 299 -39.25 20.64 70.05
C THR A 299 -38.78 22.07 69.85
N ASN A 300 -39.60 22.90 69.20
CA ASN A 300 -39.34 24.33 68.93
C ASN A 300 -37.95 24.60 68.32
N SER A 301 -37.49 23.66 67.50
CA SER A 301 -36.13 23.60 66.93
C SER A 301 -36.25 23.30 65.45
N ASN A 302 -35.44 23.95 64.62
CA ASN A 302 -35.58 23.94 63.16
C ASN A 302 -34.30 23.38 62.55
N ASN A 303 -34.43 22.63 61.46
CA ASN A 303 -33.31 21.96 60.77
C ASN A 303 -32.48 21.11 61.77
N ALA A 304 -33.18 20.32 62.59
CA ALA A 304 -32.60 19.59 63.71
C ALA A 304 -32.67 18.07 63.49
N SER A 305 -31.69 17.32 64.03
CA SER A 305 -31.64 15.86 63.89
C SER A 305 -31.35 15.18 65.23
N ALA A 306 -32.23 14.28 65.66
CA ALA A 306 -32.11 13.54 66.93
C ALA A 306 -32.15 12.03 66.65
N SER A 307 -31.02 11.35 66.79
CA SER A 307 -30.86 9.96 66.31
C SER A 307 -30.23 9.03 67.33
N GLY A 308 -30.82 7.85 67.55
CA GLY A 308 -30.38 6.87 68.55
C GLY A 308 -31.40 6.71 69.67
N GLN A 309 -31.00 6.95 70.91
CA GLN A 309 -31.87 6.84 72.09
C GLN A 309 -31.81 8.10 72.98
N GLN A 310 -32.99 8.63 73.31
CA GLN A 310 -33.18 9.70 74.32
C GLN A 310 -32.40 11.01 74.07
N ASN A 311 -31.95 11.27 72.85
CA ASN A 311 -31.25 12.52 72.51
C ASN A 311 -32.25 13.69 72.49
N GLN A 312 -31.84 14.84 73.04
CA GLN A 312 -32.72 15.98 73.29
C GLN A 312 -32.19 17.26 72.64
N ILE A 313 -33.03 17.86 71.79
CA ILE A 313 -32.78 19.17 71.17
C ILE A 313 -33.89 20.12 71.61
N LEU A 314 -33.52 21.09 72.45
CA LEU A 314 -34.45 21.88 73.25
C LEU A 314 -34.21 23.39 73.10
N ASN A 315 -35.15 24.19 73.61
CA ASN A 315 -34.94 25.60 73.95
C ASN A 315 -34.44 26.49 72.80
N GLY A 316 -34.94 26.28 71.57
CA GLY A 316 -34.56 27.08 70.39
C GLY A 316 -33.21 26.71 69.79
N SER A 317 -32.75 25.47 69.99
CA SER A 317 -31.49 24.99 69.41
C SER A 317 -31.65 24.70 67.91
N HIS A 318 -31.54 25.74 67.10
CA HIS A 318 -31.66 25.67 65.64
C HIS A 318 -30.37 25.18 64.97
N ASN A 319 -30.52 24.45 63.85
CA ASN A 319 -29.43 23.76 63.13
C ASN A 319 -28.64 22.80 64.04
N ALA A 320 -29.32 22.10 64.95
CA ALA A 320 -28.71 21.27 65.97
C ALA A 320 -28.77 19.77 65.64
N SER A 321 -27.73 19.02 66.00
CA SER A 321 -27.62 17.58 65.73
C SER A 321 -27.19 16.81 66.99
N ALA A 322 -28.07 15.96 67.53
CA ALA A 322 -27.83 15.17 68.73
C ALA A 322 -27.91 13.67 68.39
N SER A 323 -26.79 12.96 68.49
CA SER A 323 -26.67 11.60 67.92
C SER A 323 -25.96 10.63 68.86
N GLY A 324 -26.60 9.50 69.16
CA GLY A 324 -26.08 8.47 70.06
C GLY A 324 -26.99 8.24 71.26
N VAL A 325 -26.47 8.47 72.47
CA VAL A 325 -27.18 8.27 73.75
C VAL A 325 -27.01 9.51 74.64
N SER A 326 -28.11 9.97 75.25
CA SER A 326 -28.13 11.00 76.30
C SER A 326 -27.49 12.36 75.97
N ASN A 327 -27.20 12.68 74.69
CA ASN A 327 -26.61 13.96 74.33
C ASN A 327 -27.62 15.11 74.47
N GLU A 328 -27.23 16.21 75.12
CA GLU A 328 -28.06 17.41 75.33
C GLU A 328 -27.53 18.61 74.55
N ILE A 329 -28.42 19.26 73.78
CA ILE A 329 -28.17 20.56 73.18
C ILE A 329 -29.26 21.54 73.64
N SER A 330 -28.82 22.59 74.33
CA SER A 330 -29.70 23.57 74.97
C SER A 330 -29.17 24.99 74.75
N ALA A 331 -30.07 25.91 74.35
CA ALA A 331 -29.78 27.33 74.11
C ALA A 331 -28.54 27.59 73.23
N SER A 332 -28.30 26.74 72.22
CA SER A 332 -27.08 26.73 71.40
C SER A 332 -27.41 26.65 69.92
N GLN A 333 -26.67 27.36 69.06
CA GLN A 333 -26.95 27.47 67.62
C GLN A 333 -25.86 26.80 66.78
N ASN A 334 -26.27 26.13 65.69
CA ASN A 334 -25.36 25.36 64.82
C ASN A 334 -24.51 24.37 65.63
N ALA A 335 -25.15 23.66 66.56
CA ALA A 335 -24.48 22.85 67.59
C ALA A 335 -24.59 21.34 67.30
N THR A 336 -23.52 20.58 67.52
CA THR A 336 -23.49 19.12 67.29
C THR A 336 -22.94 18.38 68.49
N ALA A 337 -23.76 17.52 69.12
CA ALA A 337 -23.39 16.67 70.25
C ALA A 337 -23.52 15.19 69.84
N SER A 338 -22.41 14.45 69.81
CA SER A 338 -22.36 13.13 69.19
C SER A 338 -21.56 12.11 69.99
N GLY A 339 -22.18 10.98 70.35
CA GLY A 339 -21.58 9.94 71.19
C GLY A 339 -22.41 9.72 72.45
N ASN A 340 -21.79 9.88 73.62
CA ASN A 340 -22.44 9.69 74.91
C ASN A 340 -22.05 10.78 75.92
N ASP A 341 -23.03 11.27 76.68
CA ASP A 341 -22.85 12.26 77.77
C ASP A 341 -22.06 13.53 77.37
N ASN A 342 -22.23 14.03 76.13
CA ASN A 342 -21.63 15.31 75.70
C ASN A 342 -22.60 16.47 75.94
N THR A 343 -22.07 17.60 76.46
CA THR A 343 -22.86 18.77 76.84
C THR A 343 -22.39 20.02 76.09
N ILE A 344 -23.31 20.70 75.41
CA ILE A 344 -23.09 22.01 74.80
C ILE A 344 -24.07 23.01 75.41
N THR A 345 -23.57 24.12 75.94
CA THR A 345 -24.40 25.15 76.59
C THR A 345 -23.90 26.55 76.24
N GLY A 346 -24.83 27.47 75.93
CA GLY A 346 -24.56 28.88 75.65
C GLY A 346 -23.64 29.14 74.45
N SER A 347 -23.39 28.13 73.61
CA SER A 347 -22.31 28.13 72.64
C SER A 347 -22.85 28.17 71.21
N HIS A 348 -22.10 28.80 70.31
CA HIS A 348 -22.49 29.06 68.92
C HIS A 348 -21.45 28.45 67.98
N ASN A 349 -21.88 27.76 66.93
CA ASN A 349 -21.00 26.98 66.02
C ASN A 349 -20.12 26.00 66.83
N ALA A 350 -20.76 25.21 67.70
CA ALA A 350 -20.09 24.45 68.74
C ALA A 350 -20.25 22.93 68.53
N SER A 351 -19.18 22.17 68.73
CA SER A 351 -19.17 20.71 68.51
C SER A 351 -18.56 19.97 69.70
N ALA A 352 -19.25 18.93 70.17
CA ALA A 352 -18.82 18.07 71.27
C ALA A 352 -19.01 16.60 70.84
N SER A 353 -17.92 15.84 70.73
CA SER A 353 -17.98 14.48 70.18
C SER A 353 -17.14 13.47 70.94
N GLY A 354 -17.65 12.26 71.15
CA GLY A 354 -17.01 11.22 71.95
C GLY A 354 -17.69 11.04 73.31
N PHE A 355 -16.95 11.21 74.40
CA PHE A 355 -17.44 11.01 75.77
C PHE A 355 -17.08 12.19 76.69
N ASN A 356 -18.09 12.77 77.35
CA ASN A 356 -17.93 13.79 78.41
C ASN A 356 -16.99 14.95 78.02
N ASN A 357 -17.14 15.47 76.81
CA ASN A 357 -16.47 16.70 76.37
C ASN A 357 -17.34 17.91 76.70
N GLN A 358 -16.72 19.01 77.12
CA GLN A 358 -17.43 20.15 77.72
C GLN A 358 -17.05 21.46 77.03
N LEU A 359 -18.05 22.11 76.43
CA LEU A 359 -17.94 23.44 75.82
C LEU A 359 -18.80 24.44 76.59
N ASN A 360 -18.14 25.41 77.22
CA ASN A 360 -18.80 26.42 78.04
C ASN A 360 -18.34 27.83 77.62
N ASN A 361 -19.27 28.63 77.10
CA ASN A 361 -19.01 29.92 76.43
C ASN A 361 -17.95 29.82 75.30
N ALA A 362 -17.89 28.65 74.63
CA ALA A 362 -16.87 28.33 73.64
C ALA A 362 -17.39 28.57 72.22
N ALA A 363 -17.25 29.81 71.74
CA ALA A 363 -17.73 30.20 70.41
C ALA A 363 -16.82 29.66 69.29
N ASN A 364 -17.42 29.19 68.19
CA ASN A 364 -16.72 28.60 67.04
C ASN A 364 -15.74 27.48 67.43
N SER A 365 -16.09 26.67 68.44
CA SER A 365 -15.15 25.77 69.11
C SER A 365 -15.58 24.31 69.04
N ASN A 366 -14.61 23.39 69.07
CA ASN A 366 -14.83 21.96 68.93
C ASN A 366 -14.02 21.17 69.96
N ALA A 367 -14.68 20.32 70.76
CA ALA A 367 -14.02 19.33 71.61
C ALA A 367 -14.37 17.90 71.17
N ALA A 368 -13.36 17.05 70.99
CA ALA A 368 -13.52 15.71 70.44
C ALA A 368 -12.66 14.69 71.17
N GLY A 369 -13.22 13.56 71.60
CA GLY A 369 -12.52 12.47 72.29
C GLY A 369 -13.02 12.24 73.72
N ASP A 370 -12.12 12.30 74.71
CA ASP A 370 -12.43 12.08 76.13
C ASP A 370 -11.96 13.27 77.00
N ARG A 371 -12.89 13.85 77.77
CA ARG A 371 -12.64 14.89 78.78
C ARG A 371 -11.85 16.13 78.28
N ASN A 372 -11.98 16.51 77.01
CA ASN A 372 -11.37 17.74 76.51
C ASN A 372 -12.20 18.94 76.96
N ALA A 373 -11.53 20.03 77.34
CA ALA A 373 -12.15 21.20 77.94
C ALA A 373 -11.76 22.50 77.21
N ILE A 374 -12.77 23.29 76.84
CA ILE A 374 -12.61 24.62 76.24
C ILE A 374 -13.43 25.61 77.06
N THR A 375 -12.77 26.60 77.66
CA THR A 375 -13.40 27.54 78.61
C THR A 375 -12.91 28.96 78.37
N ASN A 376 -13.85 29.88 78.11
CA ASN A 376 -13.58 31.30 77.83
C ASN A 376 -12.60 31.49 76.64
N SER A 377 -12.74 30.65 75.60
CA SER A 377 -11.92 30.66 74.39
C SER A 377 -12.79 30.89 73.15
N ILE A 378 -12.19 31.37 72.07
CA ILE A 378 -12.86 31.66 70.80
C ILE A 378 -12.03 31.05 69.67
N ASN A 379 -12.69 30.40 68.71
CA ASN A 379 -12.06 29.65 67.62
C ASN A 379 -11.09 28.56 68.14
N ALA A 380 -11.50 27.81 69.16
CA ALA A 380 -10.64 26.85 69.87
C ALA A 380 -10.98 25.39 69.53
N SER A 381 -9.96 24.53 69.42
CA SER A 381 -10.13 23.11 69.11
C SER A 381 -9.34 22.21 70.06
N ALA A 382 -10.02 21.38 70.84
CA ALA A 382 -9.40 20.48 71.83
C ALA A 382 -9.74 19.00 71.52
N SER A 383 -8.77 18.24 71.01
CA SER A 383 -9.01 16.93 70.38
C SER A 383 -8.13 15.82 70.95
N GLY A 384 -8.70 14.71 71.41
CA GLY A 384 -7.98 13.56 71.97
C GLY A 384 -8.34 13.30 73.42
N GLN A 385 -7.37 13.36 74.34
CA GLN A 385 -7.56 13.13 75.78
C GLN A 385 -7.02 14.28 76.63
N GLN A 386 -7.86 14.84 77.50
CA GLN A 386 -7.46 15.81 78.54
C GLN A 386 -6.73 17.07 78.05
N ASN A 387 -6.86 17.45 76.77
CA ASN A 387 -6.25 18.67 76.23
C ASN A 387 -6.96 19.91 76.78
N GLN A 388 -6.18 20.95 77.09
CA GLN A 388 -6.67 22.14 77.78
C GLN A 388 -6.34 23.42 77.00
N ILE A 389 -7.37 24.19 76.67
CA ILE A 389 -7.26 25.55 76.12
C ILE A 389 -7.92 26.50 77.12
N LEU A 390 -7.11 27.40 77.67
CA LEU A 390 -7.46 28.16 78.88
C LEU A 390 -7.19 29.66 78.72
N ASN A 391 -7.56 30.42 79.75
CA ASN A 391 -7.03 31.76 80.05
C ASN A 391 -7.07 32.78 78.88
N GLY A 392 -8.12 32.74 78.06
CA GLY A 392 -8.31 33.68 76.96
C GLY A 392 -7.51 33.37 75.69
N SER A 393 -6.93 32.16 75.55
CA SER A 393 -6.28 31.77 74.31
C SER A 393 -7.24 31.81 73.11
N HIS A 394 -6.79 32.48 72.05
CA HIS A 394 -7.55 32.77 70.83
C HIS A 394 -6.91 32.10 69.61
N ASN A 395 -7.75 31.54 68.73
CA ASN A 395 -7.33 30.74 67.57
C ASN A 395 -6.40 29.57 67.96
N ALA A 396 -6.71 28.90 69.08
CA ALA A 396 -5.84 27.90 69.70
C ALA A 396 -6.28 26.46 69.36
N SER A 397 -5.30 25.56 69.13
CA SER A 397 -5.55 24.17 68.76
C SER A 397 -4.69 23.20 69.59
N ALA A 398 -5.32 22.45 70.49
CA ALA A 398 -4.67 21.47 71.37
C ALA A 398 -5.11 20.05 70.98
N SER A 399 -4.18 19.19 70.55
CA SER A 399 -4.51 17.91 69.92
C SER A 399 -3.60 16.77 70.39
N GLY A 400 -4.16 15.63 70.80
CA GLY A 400 -3.43 14.47 71.31
C GLY A 400 -3.73 14.20 72.78
N ALA A 401 -2.72 14.18 73.65
CA ALA A 401 -2.86 13.98 75.09
C ALA A 401 -2.13 15.09 75.88
N SER A 402 -2.71 15.54 76.99
CA SER A 402 -2.06 16.42 77.99
C SER A 402 -1.49 17.78 77.49
N ASN A 403 -1.74 18.19 76.24
CA ASN A 403 -1.20 19.44 75.72
C ASN A 403 -1.87 20.66 76.36
N GLU A 404 -1.07 21.66 76.76
CA GLU A 404 -1.54 22.90 77.37
C GLU A 404 -1.26 24.12 76.46
N ILE A 405 -2.30 24.93 76.24
CA ILE A 405 -2.18 26.25 75.63
C ILE A 405 -2.78 27.28 76.57
N SER A 406 -1.95 28.24 76.99
CA SER A 406 -2.29 29.23 78.01
C SER A 406 -1.70 30.59 77.62
N ALA A 407 -2.52 31.65 77.71
CA ALA A 407 -2.13 33.05 77.47
C ALA A 407 -1.27 33.25 76.20
N SER A 408 -1.72 32.67 75.07
CA SER A 408 -1.01 32.65 73.79
C SER A 408 -2.00 32.79 72.62
N GLU A 409 -1.64 33.56 71.58
CA GLU A 409 -2.45 33.77 70.37
C GLU A 409 -1.93 32.97 69.16
N ASN A 410 -2.86 32.43 68.35
CA ASN A 410 -2.58 31.62 67.16
C ASN A 410 -1.69 30.39 67.46
N ALA A 411 -1.85 29.81 68.65
CA ALA A 411 -1.00 28.75 69.17
C ALA A 411 -1.53 27.34 68.85
N THR A 412 -0.64 26.42 68.47
CA THR A 412 -0.99 25.00 68.19
C THR A 412 -0.08 24.05 68.96
N ALA A 413 -0.64 23.25 69.88
CA ALA A 413 0.07 22.24 70.67
C ALA A 413 -0.45 20.84 70.31
N SER A 414 0.38 20.00 69.69
CA SER A 414 -0.09 18.77 69.03
C SER A 414 0.80 17.55 69.32
N GLY A 415 0.36 16.66 70.20
CA GLY A 415 1.04 15.40 70.50
C GLY A 415 0.84 14.97 71.94
N ASN A 416 1.92 14.81 72.71
CA ASN A 416 1.88 14.55 74.14
C ASN A 416 2.79 15.52 74.92
N ASP A 417 2.29 16.09 76.01
CA ASP A 417 3.07 16.96 76.92
C ASP A 417 3.81 18.14 76.21
N ASN A 418 3.23 18.73 75.16
CA ASN A 418 3.78 19.94 74.53
C ASN A 418 3.23 21.21 75.19
N THR A 419 4.10 22.20 75.37
CA THR A 419 3.79 23.43 76.12
C THR A 419 4.06 24.67 75.29
N ILE A 420 3.04 25.52 75.16
CA ILE A 420 3.18 26.89 74.62
C ILE A 420 2.74 27.86 75.71
N THR A 421 3.58 28.86 76.01
CA THR A 421 3.28 29.88 77.03
C THR A 421 3.89 31.21 76.64
N GLY A 422 3.07 32.27 76.65
CA GLY A 422 3.52 33.66 76.41
C GLY A 422 4.29 33.82 75.10
N SER A 423 3.81 33.17 74.04
CA SER A 423 4.48 33.09 72.73
C SER A 423 3.43 33.14 71.62
N ASP A 424 3.68 33.94 70.58
CA ASP A 424 2.69 34.27 69.54
C ASP A 424 3.05 33.62 68.21
N ASN A 425 2.03 33.13 67.48
CA ASN A 425 2.20 32.36 66.24
C ASN A 425 3.12 31.12 66.48
N ALA A 426 2.89 30.42 67.59
CA ALA A 426 3.73 29.33 68.07
C ALA A 426 3.13 27.94 67.77
N SER A 427 3.97 26.98 67.37
CA SER A 427 3.56 25.61 67.04
C SER A 427 4.47 24.58 67.69
N ALA A 428 3.99 23.87 68.73
CA ALA A 428 4.73 22.84 69.46
C ALA A 428 4.12 21.45 69.17
N SER A 429 4.85 20.55 68.50
CA SER A 429 4.28 19.32 67.92
C SER A 429 5.14 18.08 68.18
N GLY A 430 4.60 17.06 68.83
CA GLY A 430 5.29 15.79 69.11
C GLY A 430 5.31 15.46 70.60
N GLN A 431 6.48 15.33 71.23
CA GLN A 431 6.63 15.13 72.67
C GLN A 431 7.56 16.16 73.31
N GLN A 432 7.12 16.77 74.42
CA GLN A 432 7.96 17.62 75.28
C GLN A 432 8.63 18.83 74.59
N ASN A 433 8.11 19.26 73.44
CA ASN A 433 8.61 20.45 72.75
C ASN A 433 8.17 21.72 73.49
N GLN A 434 9.08 22.69 73.60
CA GLN A 434 8.89 23.89 74.41
C GLN A 434 9.14 25.15 73.58
N ILE A 435 8.14 26.05 73.58
CA ILE A 435 8.25 27.40 73.00
C ILE A 435 7.91 28.40 74.10
N THR A 436 8.89 29.24 74.44
CA THR A 436 8.84 30.08 75.64
C THR A 436 9.45 31.48 75.40
N ASN A 437 9.43 32.31 76.44
CA ASN A 437 10.22 33.55 76.54
C ASN A 437 9.98 34.58 75.42
N GLY A 438 8.73 34.73 74.96
CA GLY A 438 8.37 35.71 73.94
C GLY A 438 8.87 35.36 72.53
N SER A 439 9.11 34.08 72.26
CA SER A 439 9.46 33.61 70.91
C SER A 439 8.30 33.88 69.94
N HIS A 440 8.62 34.37 68.73
CA HIS A 440 7.63 34.82 67.75
C HIS A 440 7.86 34.16 66.40
N ASN A 441 6.79 33.64 65.78
CA ASN A 441 6.85 32.77 64.59
C ASN A 441 7.79 31.57 64.84
N ALA A 442 7.49 30.80 65.89
CA ALA A 442 8.34 29.71 66.39
C ALA A 442 7.67 28.34 66.17
N SER A 443 8.43 27.35 65.69
CA SER A 443 7.93 25.99 65.41
C SER A 443 8.88 24.93 65.96
N ALA A 444 8.47 24.26 67.04
CA ALA A 444 9.24 23.21 67.71
C ALA A 444 8.55 21.85 67.49
N SER A 445 9.17 20.94 66.73
CA SER A 445 8.50 19.76 66.16
C SER A 445 9.31 18.47 66.28
N GLY A 446 8.94 17.58 67.19
CA GLY A 446 9.53 16.26 67.33
C GLY A 446 9.59 15.83 68.80
N VAL A 447 10.78 15.58 69.34
CA VAL A 447 11.03 15.27 70.75
C VAL A 447 12.02 16.29 71.33
N SER A 448 11.69 16.86 72.50
CA SER A 448 12.60 17.70 73.30
C SER A 448 13.20 18.93 72.61
N ASN A 449 12.64 19.43 71.50
CA ASN A 449 13.20 20.59 70.80
C ASN A 449 12.87 21.88 71.59
N GLU A 450 13.87 22.75 71.77
CA GLU A 450 13.75 24.02 72.48
C GLU A 450 13.92 25.21 71.54
N ILE A 451 12.97 26.15 71.62
CA ILE A 451 13.10 27.49 71.03
C ILE A 451 12.90 28.54 72.12
N SER A 452 13.93 29.36 72.31
CA SER A 452 13.99 30.37 73.37
C SER A 452 14.52 31.69 72.82
N ALA A 453 13.84 32.80 73.16
CA ALA A 453 14.20 34.18 72.80
C ALA A 453 14.53 34.42 71.30
N SER A 454 13.94 33.64 70.40
CA SER A 454 14.30 33.60 68.97
C SER A 454 13.14 34.01 68.06
N GLN A 455 13.45 34.44 66.83
CA GLN A 455 12.46 34.96 65.88
C GLN A 455 12.58 34.27 64.51
N ASN A 456 11.45 33.86 63.94
CA ASN A 456 11.38 33.05 62.72
C ASN A 456 12.24 31.77 62.86
N ALA A 457 12.00 31.02 63.93
CA ALA A 457 12.85 29.89 64.37
C ALA A 457 12.11 28.55 64.21
N THR A 458 12.79 27.54 63.68
CA THR A 458 12.23 26.19 63.50
C THR A 458 13.20 25.12 64.01
N ALA A 459 12.85 24.43 65.09
CA ALA A 459 13.62 23.33 65.68
C ALA A 459 12.85 22.02 65.49
N SER A 460 13.41 21.06 64.74
CA SER A 460 12.64 19.93 64.22
C SER A 460 13.39 18.60 64.29
N GLY A 461 12.96 17.68 65.15
CA GLY A 461 13.55 16.34 65.26
C GLY A 461 13.74 15.94 66.72
N ASN A 462 14.95 15.58 67.15
CA ASN A 462 15.27 15.27 68.54
C ASN A 462 16.41 16.14 69.07
N ASP A 463 16.22 16.76 70.24
CA ASP A 463 17.24 17.54 70.96
C ASP A 463 17.92 18.63 70.10
N ASN A 464 17.17 19.32 69.22
CA ASN A 464 17.69 20.47 68.46
C ASN A 464 17.44 21.78 69.25
N THR A 465 18.44 22.66 69.26
CA THR A 465 18.44 23.89 70.06
C THR A 465 18.62 25.11 69.16
N ILE A 466 17.75 26.11 69.33
CA ILE A 466 17.93 27.44 68.70
C ILE A 466 17.85 28.51 69.79
N THR A 467 18.96 29.22 69.97
CA THR A 467 19.10 30.31 70.95
C THR A 467 19.56 31.59 70.25
N GLY A 468 18.99 32.73 70.65
CA GLY A 468 19.45 34.08 70.27
C GLY A 468 19.45 34.41 68.76
N SER A 469 18.89 33.53 67.93
CA SER A 469 19.13 33.52 66.49
C SER A 469 17.95 34.06 65.68
N HIS A 470 18.23 34.48 64.45
CA HIS A 470 17.25 35.16 63.58
C HIS A 470 17.21 34.49 62.19
N ASN A 471 16.02 34.05 61.77
CA ASN A 471 15.82 33.19 60.60
C ASN A 471 16.68 31.90 60.70
N ALA A 472 16.38 31.05 61.70
CA ALA A 472 17.20 29.88 62.04
C ALA A 472 16.39 28.57 61.95
N SER A 473 17.00 27.53 61.39
CA SER A 473 16.38 26.22 61.18
C SER A 473 17.32 25.07 61.57
N ALA A 474 17.08 24.44 62.72
CA ALA A 474 17.83 23.29 63.21
C ALA A 474 16.96 22.03 63.06
N SER A 475 17.37 21.05 62.24
CA SER A 475 16.51 19.93 61.86
C SER A 475 17.22 18.58 61.81
N GLY A 476 16.87 17.66 62.71
CA GLY A 476 17.42 16.30 62.79
C GLY A 476 17.70 15.89 64.22
N VAL A 477 18.94 15.53 64.55
CA VAL A 477 19.37 15.16 65.90
C VAL A 477 20.52 16.06 66.34
N SER A 478 20.40 16.68 67.52
CA SER A 478 21.50 17.43 68.16
C SER A 478 22.20 18.47 67.27
N ASN A 479 21.46 19.14 66.39
CA ASN A 479 21.99 20.26 65.60
C ASN A 479 21.93 21.54 66.44
N GLU A 480 23.03 22.30 66.42
CA GLU A 480 23.20 23.51 67.22
C GLU A 480 23.34 24.74 66.32
N ILE A 481 22.49 25.75 66.58
CA ILE A 481 22.58 27.07 65.95
C ILE A 481 22.58 28.12 67.07
N ASP A 482 23.71 28.79 67.23
CA ASP A 482 23.91 29.88 68.19
C ASP A 482 24.41 31.16 67.50
N ASN A 483 23.87 32.30 67.95
CA ASN A 483 24.21 33.66 67.51
C ASN A 483 24.26 33.89 65.97
N ALA A 484 23.55 33.07 65.19
CA ALA A 484 23.66 33.04 63.73
C ALA A 484 22.51 33.76 63.00
N GLN A 485 22.76 34.16 61.74
CA GLN A 485 21.80 34.86 60.88
C GLN A 485 21.60 34.11 59.56
N ASN A 486 20.34 33.82 59.21
CA ASN A 486 19.96 33.02 58.03
C ASN A 486 20.66 31.64 58.03
N ALA A 487 20.55 30.89 59.13
CA ALA A 487 21.33 29.68 59.37
C ALA A 487 20.46 28.40 59.32
N SER A 488 21.00 27.34 58.69
CA SER A 488 20.31 26.06 58.52
C SER A 488 21.22 24.88 58.84
N ALA A 489 21.03 24.25 59.99
CA ALA A 489 21.79 23.06 60.42
C ALA A 489 20.88 21.82 60.34
N THR A 490 21.25 20.84 59.53
CA THR A 490 20.37 19.73 59.15
C THR A 490 21.06 18.37 59.17
N GLY A 491 20.47 17.37 59.84
CA GLY A 491 21.05 16.03 59.98
C GLY A 491 21.46 15.70 61.42
N ASN A 492 22.70 15.30 61.68
CA ASN A 492 23.19 14.92 63.01
C ASN A 492 24.56 15.55 63.34
N ASP A 493 24.72 16.10 64.54
CA ASP A 493 25.98 16.71 65.00
C ASP A 493 26.54 17.78 64.02
N ASN A 494 25.68 18.64 63.44
CA ASN A 494 26.12 19.78 62.63
C ASN A 494 26.10 21.07 63.47
N THR A 495 27.18 21.84 63.38
CA THR A 495 27.38 23.07 64.16
C THR A 495 27.51 24.27 63.23
N ILE A 496 26.74 25.32 63.51
CA ILE A 496 26.87 26.64 62.86
C ILE A 496 27.01 27.71 63.94
N SER A 497 28.10 28.46 63.89
CA SER A 497 28.42 29.53 64.84
C SER A 497 29.11 30.70 64.12
N ASP A 498 28.93 31.93 64.64
CA ASP A 498 29.56 33.17 64.14
C ASP A 498 29.50 33.36 62.60
N SER A 499 28.38 32.95 61.99
CA SER A 499 28.22 32.81 60.54
C SER A 499 26.94 33.47 60.00
N ILE A 500 26.98 33.87 58.73
CA ILE A 500 25.87 34.53 58.01
C ILE A 500 25.58 33.70 56.76
N ASN A 501 24.30 33.39 56.49
CA ASN A 501 23.86 32.58 55.33
C ASN A 501 24.42 31.14 55.28
N ALA A 502 24.87 30.57 56.40
CA ALA A 502 25.50 29.26 56.44
C ALA A 502 24.50 28.09 56.43
N SER A 503 24.83 27.03 55.68
CA SER A 503 24.03 25.81 55.57
C SER A 503 24.87 24.55 55.78
N ALA A 504 24.64 23.84 56.90
CA ALA A 504 25.28 22.57 57.22
C ALA A 504 24.27 21.42 57.05
N SER A 505 24.66 20.36 56.32
CA SER A 505 23.76 19.26 55.97
C SER A 505 24.47 17.90 56.00
N GLY A 506 23.91 16.95 56.75
CA GLY A 506 24.41 15.57 56.86
C GLY A 506 24.94 15.24 58.26
N GLN A 507 26.18 14.77 58.40
CA GLN A 507 26.78 14.49 59.71
C GLN A 507 28.17 15.13 59.89
N GLN A 508 28.41 15.71 61.07
CA GLN A 508 29.71 16.27 61.49
C GLN A 508 30.29 17.34 60.55
N ASN A 509 29.44 18.04 59.79
CA ASN A 509 29.90 19.12 58.91
C ASN A 509 30.11 20.40 59.72
N GLN A 510 31.20 21.11 59.45
CA GLN A 510 31.61 22.29 60.22
C GLN A 510 31.71 23.52 59.32
N ILE A 511 31.05 24.60 59.74
CA ILE A 511 31.13 25.92 59.10
C ILE A 511 31.48 26.93 60.19
N LEU A 512 32.66 27.56 60.06
CA LEU A 512 33.31 28.30 61.14
C LEU A 512 33.96 29.59 60.65
N ASN A 513 33.86 30.65 61.47
CA ASN A 513 34.56 31.94 61.36
C ASN A 513 34.46 32.66 60.00
N GLY A 514 33.66 33.73 59.91
CA GLY A 514 33.69 34.61 58.74
C GLY A 514 33.14 33.96 57.46
N SER A 515 32.15 33.08 57.63
CA SER A 515 31.42 32.44 56.54
C SER A 515 30.22 33.30 56.11
N HIS A 516 30.12 33.61 54.82
CA HIS A 516 29.03 34.30 54.14
C HIS A 516 28.61 33.70 52.77
N ASN A 517 29.37 32.90 51.99
CA ASN A 517 30.15 31.64 52.15
C ASN A 517 29.34 30.41 52.58
N ALA A 518 29.87 29.24 52.19
CA ALA A 518 29.74 27.94 52.85
C ALA A 518 28.38 27.22 52.78
N SER A 519 28.32 26.20 51.92
CA SER A 519 27.47 25.03 52.12
C SER A 519 28.30 23.76 52.15
N ALA A 520 28.15 23.02 53.24
CA ALA A 520 28.47 21.61 53.30
C ALA A 520 27.42 20.78 52.54
N SER A 521 27.65 19.47 52.35
CA SER A 521 26.58 18.46 52.25
C SER A 521 27.14 17.04 52.31
N GLY A 522 26.89 16.27 53.38
CA GLY A 522 27.30 14.87 53.51
C GLY A 522 27.97 14.57 54.84
N GLN A 523 29.14 13.93 54.84
CA GLN A 523 29.89 13.58 56.04
C GLN A 523 31.27 14.24 56.07
N GLN A 524 31.61 14.84 57.20
CA GLN A 524 32.96 15.36 57.51
C GLN A 524 33.50 16.44 56.54
N ASN A 525 32.63 17.10 55.76
CA ASN A 525 33.05 18.19 54.87
C ASN A 525 33.48 19.40 55.70
N GLN A 526 34.61 20.01 55.31
CA GLN A 526 35.25 21.12 56.02
C GLN A 526 35.28 22.36 55.14
N ILE A 527 34.78 23.47 55.68
CA ILE A 527 34.80 24.79 55.02
C ILE A 527 35.23 25.83 56.04
N THR A 528 36.34 26.52 55.75
CA THR A 528 37.00 27.40 56.70
C THR A 528 37.27 28.81 56.17
N ASN A 529 37.01 29.80 57.02
CA ASN A 529 37.56 31.16 57.06
C ASN A 529 37.77 31.91 55.72
N GLY A 530 36.87 32.84 55.41
CA GLY A 530 37.03 33.79 54.29
C GLY A 530 36.74 33.22 52.90
N SER A 531 36.46 31.91 52.80
CA SER A 531 36.11 31.19 51.59
C SER A 531 34.77 31.62 50.97
N HIS A 532 34.73 32.76 50.28
CA HIS A 532 33.57 33.50 49.77
C HIS A 532 32.92 33.17 48.39
N ASN A 533 33.14 32.12 47.59
CA ASN A 533 33.80 30.81 47.71
C ASN A 533 33.01 29.73 48.49
N ALA A 534 33.56 28.50 48.47
CA ALA A 534 33.09 27.28 49.14
C ALA A 534 31.74 26.66 48.71
N SER A 535 31.82 25.41 48.27
CA SER A 535 30.70 24.45 48.24
C SER A 535 31.30 23.03 48.28
N ALA A 536 31.38 22.44 49.47
CA ALA A 536 32.03 21.15 49.72
C ALA A 536 30.98 20.09 50.07
N SER A 537 30.86 19.08 49.22
CA SER A 537 29.82 18.06 49.29
C SER A 537 30.44 16.68 49.13
N GLY A 538 29.99 15.72 49.93
CA GLY A 538 30.41 14.33 49.85
C GLY A 538 30.74 13.71 51.19
N PHE A 539 31.58 12.68 51.13
CA PHE A 539 32.48 12.31 52.21
C PHE A 539 33.83 13.01 51.98
N ASP A 540 34.41 13.65 53.01
CA ASP A 540 35.80 14.15 52.99
C ASP A 540 36.16 15.01 51.76
N ASN A 541 35.34 16.01 51.42
CA ASN A 541 35.66 17.00 50.39
C ASN A 541 36.22 18.29 51.02
N GLU A 542 37.34 18.78 50.48
CA GLU A 542 38.11 19.90 51.03
C GLU A 542 38.07 21.12 50.08
N ILE A 543 37.77 22.31 50.63
CA ILE A 543 37.93 23.59 49.94
C ILE A 543 38.54 24.62 50.89
N ASP A 544 39.80 24.98 50.64
CA ASP A 544 40.44 26.13 51.28
C ASP A 544 40.35 27.38 50.40
N ASN A 545 39.65 28.40 50.88
CA ASN A 545 39.70 29.81 50.49
C ASN A 545 39.78 30.21 48.99
N ALA A 546 39.24 29.41 48.06
CA ALA A 546 39.48 29.58 46.62
C ALA A 546 38.26 30.19 45.89
N GLN A 547 38.33 31.42 45.31
CA GLN A 547 37.22 32.12 44.57
C GLN A 547 36.92 31.53 43.18
N ASN A 548 36.71 30.21 43.23
CA ASN A 548 37.36 29.18 42.46
C ASN A 548 36.73 27.82 42.94
N SER A 549 35.41 27.73 43.23
CA SER A 549 34.86 26.75 44.20
C SER A 549 33.63 25.94 43.74
N THR A 550 33.79 24.63 43.57
CA THR A 550 32.80 23.57 43.92
C THR A 550 33.52 22.22 44.02
N ALA A 551 33.30 21.42 45.07
CA ALA A 551 33.87 20.06 45.21
C ALA A 551 32.80 19.10 45.73
N VAL A 552 32.40 18.11 44.91
CA VAL A 552 31.11 17.42 45.05
C VAL A 552 31.18 15.91 44.84
N GLY A 553 31.56 15.13 45.86
CA GLY A 553 31.20 13.70 45.95
C GLY A 553 31.97 12.88 46.99
N ASP A 554 33.28 12.68 46.82
CA ASP A 554 34.09 11.80 47.67
C ASP A 554 35.60 12.10 47.48
N GLY A 555 36.29 12.65 48.47
CA GLY A 555 37.73 12.91 48.36
C GLY A 555 38.19 13.78 47.18
N ASN A 556 37.38 14.74 46.71
CA ASN A 556 37.81 15.68 45.65
C ASN A 556 38.59 16.85 46.24
N THR A 557 39.54 17.38 45.45
CA THR A 557 40.35 18.55 45.82
C THR A 557 40.20 19.65 44.77
N LEU A 558 40.00 20.90 45.23
CA LEU A 558 39.96 22.07 44.36
C LEU A 558 40.82 23.21 44.92
N ASP A 559 42.00 23.39 44.33
CA ASP A 559 43.03 24.34 44.77
C ASP A 559 43.32 25.37 43.67
N THR A 560 43.28 26.66 44.04
CA THR A 560 43.78 27.80 43.24
C THR A 560 43.31 27.79 41.77
N ALA A 561 42.01 27.55 41.54
CA ALA A 561 41.45 27.32 40.19
C ALA A 561 40.19 28.17 39.87
N THR A 562 40.37 29.43 39.47
CA THR A 562 39.28 30.42 39.28
C THR A 562 38.18 29.93 38.34
N GLY A 563 36.92 30.18 38.72
CA GLY A 563 35.74 29.72 37.98
C GLY A 563 35.58 28.20 37.85
N SER A 564 36.44 27.39 38.47
CA SER A 564 36.49 25.94 38.24
C SER A 564 35.66 25.13 39.26
N SER A 565 35.30 23.90 38.90
CA SER A 565 34.39 23.03 39.67
C SER A 565 34.70 21.54 39.53
N VAL A 566 34.41 20.76 40.58
CA VAL A 566 34.81 19.34 40.70
C VAL A 566 33.65 18.49 41.24
N TYR A 567 33.40 17.35 40.63
CA TYR A 567 32.28 16.46 40.92
C TYR A 567 32.70 14.97 40.83
N GLY A 568 32.23 14.11 41.73
CA GLY A 568 32.47 12.67 41.74
C GLY A 568 33.46 12.21 42.82
N SER A 569 34.36 11.25 42.56
CA SER A 569 35.35 10.73 43.53
C SER A 569 36.80 10.94 43.09
N GLY A 570 37.67 11.47 43.97
CA GLY A 570 39.13 11.58 43.73
C GLY A 570 39.55 12.49 42.57
N ASN A 571 38.69 13.40 42.11
CA ASN A 571 39.00 14.30 41.00
C ASN A 571 39.78 15.54 41.49
N SER A 572 40.62 16.10 40.61
CA SER A 572 41.45 17.27 40.95
C SER A 572 41.59 18.26 39.79
N ILE A 573 41.47 19.55 40.13
CA ILE A 573 41.85 20.67 39.28
C ILE A 573 42.88 21.50 40.04
N THR A 574 43.99 21.85 39.39
CA THR A 574 45.02 22.76 39.93
C THR A 574 45.43 23.78 38.86
N PHE A 575 45.47 25.06 39.24
CA PHE A 575 45.76 26.18 38.33
C PHE A 575 44.83 26.23 37.08
N GLY A 576 43.58 25.79 37.22
CA GLY A 576 42.58 25.84 36.15
C GLY A 576 41.82 27.18 36.12
N THR A 577 41.35 27.57 34.95
CA THR A 577 40.39 28.68 34.78
C THR A 577 39.14 28.19 34.06
N ASP A 578 37.96 28.50 34.62
CA ASP A 578 36.63 28.19 34.05
C ASP A 578 36.50 26.72 33.59
N SER A 579 37.01 25.78 34.39
CA SER A 579 37.18 24.37 34.00
C SER A 579 36.47 23.38 34.95
N ALA A 580 36.14 22.18 34.48
CA ALA A 580 35.32 21.21 35.20
C ALA A 580 35.88 19.78 35.16
N ALA A 581 35.84 19.08 36.29
CA ALA A 581 36.26 17.67 36.42
C ALA A 581 35.14 16.84 37.05
N ILE A 582 34.63 15.83 36.34
CA ILE A 582 33.37 15.14 36.66
C ILE A 582 33.56 13.62 36.57
N GLY A 583 33.43 12.86 37.66
CA GLY A 583 33.40 11.39 37.64
C GLY A 583 34.42 10.75 38.60
N THR A 584 35.44 10.03 38.14
CA THR A 584 36.50 9.51 39.03
C THR A 584 37.90 9.83 38.56
N ASP A 585 38.82 10.16 39.46
CA ASP A 585 40.27 10.29 39.19
C ASP A 585 40.66 11.22 38.02
N ASN A 586 39.80 12.14 37.60
CA ASN A 586 40.12 13.06 36.49
C ASN A 586 41.09 14.13 36.98
N ALA A 587 42.16 14.35 36.23
CA ALA A 587 43.23 15.28 36.59
C ALA A 587 43.44 16.32 35.48
N LEU A 588 43.23 17.59 35.83
CA LEU A 588 43.31 18.73 34.92
C LEU A 588 44.34 19.73 35.44
N PHE A 589 45.36 20.02 34.64
CA PHE A 589 46.47 20.88 35.04
C PHE A 589 46.73 22.02 34.04
N GLY A 590 46.63 23.27 34.52
CA GLY A 590 46.90 24.46 33.69
C GLY A 590 45.98 24.55 32.47
N VAL A 591 44.67 24.43 32.68
CA VAL A 591 43.64 24.35 31.64
C VAL A 591 42.71 25.57 31.63
N ALA A 592 42.15 25.88 30.46
CA ALA A 592 41.14 26.94 30.28
C ALA A 592 39.87 26.38 29.62
N GLY A 593 38.69 26.78 30.10
CA GLY A 593 37.39 26.42 29.49
C GLY A 593 37.16 24.91 29.30
N SER A 594 37.87 24.06 30.05
CA SER A 594 38.04 22.63 29.72
C SER A 594 37.28 21.73 30.68
N THR A 595 36.64 20.70 30.15
CA THR A 595 35.80 19.75 30.90
C THR A 595 36.30 18.31 30.73
N ALA A 596 36.50 17.60 31.84
CA ALA A 596 36.64 16.15 31.86
C ALA A 596 35.41 15.50 32.51
N THR A 597 34.90 14.41 31.93
CA THR A 597 33.71 13.68 32.38
C THR A 597 33.94 12.17 32.28
N GLY A 598 33.68 11.40 33.32
CA GLY A 598 33.92 9.95 33.39
C GLY A 598 35.15 9.62 34.25
N SER A 599 36.06 8.73 33.85
CA SER A 599 37.11 8.22 34.74
C SER A 599 38.55 8.37 34.24
N SER A 600 39.46 8.86 35.07
CA SER A 600 40.91 8.91 34.81
C SER A 600 41.32 9.65 33.54
N ASN A 601 40.55 10.64 33.09
CA ASN A 601 40.92 11.48 31.94
C ASN A 601 41.99 12.50 32.36
N PHE A 602 42.93 12.78 31.44
CA PHE A 602 44.13 13.57 31.73
C PHE A 602 44.31 14.71 30.71
N LEU A 603 44.20 15.95 31.19
CA LEU A 603 44.26 17.17 30.38
C LEU A 603 45.42 18.06 30.84
N ILE A 604 46.29 18.45 29.90
CA ILE A 604 47.36 19.43 30.14
C ILE A 604 47.30 20.52 29.06
N GLY A 605 47.22 21.78 29.49
CA GLY A 605 47.38 22.93 28.58
C GLY A 605 46.31 22.98 27.48
N THR A 606 45.08 22.60 27.81
CA THR A 606 43.94 22.56 26.87
C THR A 606 43.09 23.81 26.98
N ASP A 607 42.49 24.22 25.86
CA ASP A 607 41.64 25.41 25.76
C ASP A 607 40.30 25.08 25.08
N ASN A 608 39.18 25.28 25.78
CA ASN A 608 37.83 24.95 25.28
C ASN A 608 37.70 23.49 24.79
N VAL A 609 38.05 22.52 25.65
CA VAL A 609 38.13 21.08 25.33
C VAL A 609 37.18 20.25 26.19
N SER A 610 36.60 19.18 25.62
CA SER A 610 35.77 18.20 26.35
C SER A 610 36.31 16.78 26.23
N ALA A 611 36.62 16.13 27.36
CA ALA A 611 37.04 14.73 27.41
C ALA A 611 36.02 13.91 28.20
N THR A 612 35.15 13.19 27.50
CA THR A 612 34.09 12.36 28.10
C THR A 612 34.41 10.87 27.98
N GLY A 613 34.13 10.07 29.01
CA GLY A 613 34.46 8.65 29.05
C GLY A 613 35.66 8.35 29.95
N ALA A 614 36.54 7.43 29.56
CA ALA A 614 37.56 6.87 30.43
C ALA A 614 38.98 6.92 29.82
N SER A 615 39.97 7.30 30.63
CA SER A 615 41.40 7.25 30.29
C SER A 615 41.82 8.04 29.02
N ASN A 616 41.05 9.05 28.61
CA ASN A 616 41.41 9.87 27.44
C ASN A 616 42.55 10.83 27.81
N ILE A 617 43.50 11.03 26.88
CA ILE A 617 44.70 11.86 27.08
C ILE A 617 44.70 13.01 26.06
N LEU A 618 44.64 14.25 26.55
CA LEU A 618 44.54 15.45 25.70
C LEU A 618 45.63 16.46 26.09
N VAL A 619 46.48 16.83 25.13
CA VAL A 619 47.66 17.67 25.38
C VAL A 619 47.79 18.76 24.31
N GLY A 620 47.72 20.03 24.74
CA GLY A 620 47.87 21.18 23.84
C GLY A 620 46.82 21.24 22.72
N THR A 621 45.61 20.75 23.00
CA THR A 621 44.47 20.73 22.07
C THR A 621 43.53 21.89 22.34
N ALA A 622 42.89 22.42 21.29
CA ALA A 622 41.91 23.51 21.41
C ALA A 622 40.59 23.19 20.67
N ASN A 623 39.47 23.71 21.17
CA ASN A 623 38.14 23.59 20.54
C ASN A 623 37.75 22.14 20.16
N SER A 624 38.16 21.15 20.95
CA SER A 624 38.18 19.73 20.53
C SER A 624 37.55 18.79 21.56
N SER A 625 37.15 17.58 21.13
CA SER A 625 36.46 16.62 22.02
C SER A 625 36.88 15.15 21.89
N ALA A 626 37.21 14.52 23.02
CA ALA A 626 37.35 13.06 23.12
C ALA A 626 36.10 12.45 23.76
N THR A 627 35.61 11.32 23.27
CA THR A 627 34.42 10.63 23.79
C THR A 627 34.61 9.11 23.80
N GLY A 628 34.75 8.46 24.95
CA GLY A 628 34.87 7.00 25.08
C GLY A 628 36.13 6.58 25.82
N PHE A 629 36.80 5.49 25.42
CA PHE A 629 37.93 4.91 26.15
C PHE A 629 39.29 5.16 25.48
N PHE A 630 40.27 5.65 26.23
CA PHE A 630 41.68 5.72 25.84
C PHE A 630 41.96 6.43 24.49
N ASN A 631 41.17 7.44 24.13
CA ASN A 631 41.45 8.25 22.94
C ASN A 631 42.58 9.25 23.25
N ILE A 632 43.46 9.49 22.27
CA ILE A 632 44.62 10.36 22.40
C ILE A 632 44.50 11.52 21.41
N MET A 633 44.52 12.75 21.92
CA MET A 633 44.53 13.96 21.08
C MET A 633 45.71 14.86 21.46
N ALA A 634 46.48 15.30 20.46
CA ALA A 634 47.68 16.10 20.70
C ALA A 634 47.87 17.16 19.61
N LEU A 635 47.98 18.44 19.99
CA LEU A 635 48.23 19.55 19.07
C LEU A 635 47.23 19.58 17.88
N SER A 636 45.95 19.40 18.19
CA SER A 636 44.84 19.37 17.23
C SER A 636 43.77 20.42 17.59
N GLU A 637 43.09 20.95 16.57
CA GLU A 637 42.07 22.00 16.70
C GLU A 637 40.74 21.58 16.04
N ASN A 638 39.60 22.03 16.59
CA ASN A 638 38.25 21.82 16.02
C ASN A 638 37.93 20.34 15.68
N SER A 639 38.49 19.40 16.45
CA SER A 639 38.58 17.98 16.11
C SER A 639 37.87 17.09 17.14
N SER A 640 37.57 15.83 16.79
CA SER A 640 37.06 14.86 17.75
C SER A 640 37.62 13.44 17.63
N ALA A 641 37.58 12.71 18.74
CA ALA A 641 37.98 11.30 18.84
C ALA A 641 36.96 10.51 19.68
N THR A 642 36.03 9.85 18.99
CA THR A 642 34.86 9.16 19.55
C THR A 642 35.02 7.63 19.47
N GLY A 643 34.88 6.92 20.58
CA GLY A 643 34.96 5.47 20.71
C GLY A 643 36.18 5.02 21.52
N THR A 644 36.96 4.05 21.02
CA THR A 644 38.01 3.36 21.78
C THR A 644 39.39 3.47 21.11
N GLY A 645 40.37 4.06 21.77
CA GLY A 645 41.77 4.02 21.34
C GLY A 645 42.09 4.82 20.06
N ASN A 646 41.24 5.77 19.66
CA ASN A 646 41.49 6.58 18.47
C ASN A 646 42.58 7.63 18.74
N ILE A 647 43.37 7.95 17.72
CA ILE A 647 44.48 8.91 17.79
C ILE A 647 44.24 10.05 16.80
N VAL A 648 44.23 11.30 17.27
CA VAL A 648 44.07 12.49 16.41
C VAL A 648 45.12 13.54 16.77
N ALA A 649 46.19 13.63 15.97
CA ALA A 649 47.32 14.53 16.23
C ALA A 649 47.68 15.43 15.05
N PHE A 650 48.16 16.64 15.36
CA PHE A 650 48.56 17.66 14.38
C PHE A 650 47.46 18.00 13.35
N SER A 651 46.19 17.85 13.72
CA SER A 651 45.06 17.81 12.78
C SER A 651 44.04 18.93 13.03
N GLN A 652 43.29 19.32 11.99
CA GLN A 652 42.29 20.39 12.03
C GLN A 652 40.97 19.93 11.41
N ASN A 653 39.82 20.20 12.05
CA ASN A 653 38.51 19.73 11.59
C ASN A 653 38.52 18.20 11.33
N ALA A 654 39.10 17.43 12.25
CA ALA A 654 39.43 16.02 12.08
C ALA A 654 38.62 15.14 13.05
N PHE A 655 37.85 14.18 12.52
CA PHE A 655 36.83 13.46 13.29
C PHE A 655 37.03 11.94 13.24
N ALA A 656 37.57 11.35 14.30
CA ALA A 656 37.73 9.89 14.41
C ALA A 656 36.54 9.26 15.14
N THR A 657 35.92 8.23 14.57
CA THR A 657 34.79 7.50 15.20
C THR A 657 35.00 5.98 15.15
N GLY A 658 34.84 5.30 16.28
CA GLY A 658 34.93 3.84 16.40
C GLY A 658 36.16 3.40 17.19
N THR A 659 36.92 2.41 16.71
CA THR A 659 38.02 1.77 17.45
C THR A 659 39.36 1.89 16.72
N LEU A 660 40.42 2.35 17.41
CA LEU A 660 41.81 2.39 16.92
C LEU A 660 42.03 3.17 15.60
N ASN A 661 41.13 4.09 15.23
CA ASN A 661 41.34 4.91 14.02
C ASN A 661 42.40 5.98 14.27
N VAL A 662 43.18 6.32 13.25
CA VAL A 662 44.36 7.18 13.35
C VAL A 662 44.28 8.31 12.34
N LEU A 663 44.29 9.55 12.79
CA LEU A 663 44.35 10.76 11.98
C LEU A 663 45.62 11.54 12.35
N LEU A 664 46.55 11.68 11.40
CA LEU A 664 47.84 12.33 11.58
C LEU A 664 48.05 13.40 10.50
N GLY A 665 48.10 14.67 10.90
CA GLY A 665 48.18 15.78 9.94
C GLY A 665 46.97 15.92 9.03
N ALA A 666 45.80 15.42 9.46
CA ALA A 666 44.58 15.40 8.65
C ALA A 666 43.82 16.74 8.74
N SER A 667 43.21 17.16 7.63
CA SER A 667 42.42 18.40 7.54
C SER A 667 41.02 18.14 7.01
N ASN A 668 39.98 18.67 7.65
CA ASN A 668 38.58 18.55 7.21
C ASN A 668 38.11 17.10 6.96
N SER A 669 38.65 16.13 7.70
CA SER A 669 38.61 14.71 7.34
C SER A 669 38.09 13.81 8.46
N SER A 670 37.60 12.62 8.11
CA SER A 670 36.89 11.74 9.07
C SER A 670 37.19 10.26 8.94
N THR A 671 37.01 9.51 10.03
CA THR A 671 36.98 8.04 10.02
C THR A 671 35.78 7.50 10.79
N THR A 672 35.27 6.34 10.40
CA THR A 672 34.16 5.66 11.08
C THR A 672 34.32 4.14 10.99
N GLY A 673 34.71 3.49 12.10
CA GLY A 673 34.80 2.03 12.19
C GLY A 673 36.06 1.56 12.93
N VAL A 674 36.83 0.62 12.39
CA VAL A 674 37.96 -0.03 13.10
C VAL A 674 39.29 0.12 12.35
N LEU A 675 40.27 0.76 12.98
CA LEU A 675 41.66 0.84 12.50
C LEU A 675 41.79 1.43 11.07
N ASN A 676 40.97 2.42 10.73
CA ASN A 676 41.17 3.23 9.53
C ASN A 676 42.25 4.29 9.80
N ILE A 677 43.12 4.55 8.82
CA ILE A 677 44.29 5.42 8.96
C ILE A 677 44.26 6.51 7.89
N LEU A 678 44.25 7.78 8.32
CA LEU A 678 44.38 8.96 7.47
C LEU A 678 45.66 9.72 7.83
N ALA A 679 46.64 9.71 6.93
CA ALA A 679 47.90 10.42 7.09
C ALA A 679 48.02 11.53 6.03
N GLY A 680 48.09 12.79 6.46
CA GLY A 680 48.18 13.95 5.56
C GLY A 680 46.96 14.18 4.65
N ALA A 681 45.83 13.53 4.93
CA ALA A 681 44.64 13.60 4.09
C ALA A 681 43.84 14.91 4.29
N ASN A 682 43.23 15.42 3.22
CA ASN A 682 42.43 16.64 3.22
C ASN A 682 41.03 16.40 2.65
N ASN A 683 39.98 16.95 3.29
CA ASN A 683 38.57 16.82 2.88
C ASN A 683 38.14 15.37 2.54
N SER A 684 38.64 14.39 3.30
CA SER A 684 38.56 12.97 2.95
C SER A 684 37.97 12.10 4.06
N SER A 685 37.48 10.91 3.72
CA SER A 685 36.78 10.03 4.66
C SER A 685 37.13 8.55 4.52
N ALA A 686 37.10 7.79 5.63
CA ALA A 686 37.23 6.33 5.61
C ALA A 686 36.24 5.64 6.56
N THR A 687 35.35 4.81 6.00
CA THR A 687 34.30 4.09 6.74
C THR A 687 34.50 2.58 6.64
N GLY A 688 34.41 1.85 7.74
CA GLY A 688 34.58 0.39 7.80
C GLY A 688 35.86 0.00 8.54
N THR A 689 36.69 -0.89 8.00
CA THR A 689 37.89 -1.38 8.71
C THR A 689 39.18 -1.32 7.89
N PHE A 690 40.34 -1.10 8.53
CA PHE A 690 41.67 -1.16 7.90
C PHE A 690 41.89 -0.28 6.65
N ASN A 691 41.01 0.67 6.32
CA ASN A 691 41.18 1.51 5.14
C ASN A 691 42.32 2.54 5.37
N LEU A 692 43.17 2.73 4.38
CA LEU A 692 44.36 3.59 4.44
C LEU A 692 44.25 4.72 3.41
N LEU A 693 44.25 5.97 3.86
CA LEU A 693 44.31 7.18 3.03
C LEU A 693 45.61 7.91 3.36
N THR A 694 46.52 8.01 2.38
CA THR A 694 47.81 8.72 2.55
C THR A 694 47.89 9.86 1.54
N ASN A 695 48.02 11.10 2.01
CA ASN A 695 47.98 12.33 1.21
C ASN A 695 46.73 12.49 0.31
N ALA A 696 45.67 11.73 0.57
CA ALA A 696 44.46 11.75 -0.26
C ALA A 696 43.69 13.07 -0.08
N THR A 697 43.14 13.61 -1.18
CA THR A 697 42.37 14.86 -1.20
C THR A 697 40.98 14.61 -1.79
N ASP A 698 39.93 15.20 -1.20
CA ASP A 698 38.53 15.09 -1.65
C ASP A 698 38.03 13.63 -1.83
N SER A 699 38.57 12.67 -1.07
CA SER A 699 38.49 11.23 -1.39
C SER A 699 37.83 10.38 -0.30
N ALA A 700 37.27 9.22 -0.67
CA ALA A 700 36.46 8.39 0.23
C ALA A 700 36.73 6.88 0.12
N ALA A 701 36.99 6.21 1.25
CA ALA A 701 37.00 4.75 1.35
C ALA A 701 35.80 4.22 2.15
N VAL A 702 35.17 3.15 1.68
CA VAL A 702 34.04 2.47 2.35
C VAL A 702 34.22 0.96 2.28
N GLY A 703 34.33 0.27 3.41
CA GLY A 703 34.48 -1.19 3.47
C GLY A 703 35.74 -1.62 4.21
N THR A 704 36.50 -2.58 3.68
CA THR A 704 37.64 -3.18 4.39
C THR A 704 38.95 -3.14 3.60
N GLY A 705 39.99 -2.51 4.16
CA GLY A 705 41.36 -2.60 3.65
C GLY A 705 41.62 -1.84 2.34
N ASN A 706 40.76 -0.91 1.93
CA ASN A 706 40.98 -0.13 0.71
C ASN A 706 42.13 0.88 0.91
N ASN A 707 43.01 1.00 -0.07
CA ASN A 707 44.14 1.93 -0.08
C ASN A 707 43.91 3.08 -1.05
N LEU A 708 44.10 4.32 -0.60
CA LEU A 708 44.05 5.53 -1.41
C LEU A 708 45.32 6.34 -1.14
N THR A 709 46.31 6.26 -2.02
CA THR A 709 47.61 6.95 -1.87
C THR A 709 47.74 8.05 -2.91
N ASN A 710 47.93 9.30 -2.45
CA ASN A 710 47.91 10.54 -3.24
C ASN A 710 46.62 10.78 -4.06
N ALA A 711 45.59 9.96 -3.88
CA ALA A 711 44.38 9.99 -4.69
C ALA A 711 43.62 11.32 -4.50
N THR A 712 43.09 11.87 -5.60
CA THR A 712 42.36 13.15 -5.61
C THR A 712 40.93 12.94 -6.12
N ALA A 713 39.92 13.49 -5.44
CA ALA A 713 38.50 13.41 -5.81
C ALA A 713 37.99 11.97 -6.09
N SER A 714 38.57 10.96 -5.44
CA SER A 714 38.43 9.55 -5.82
C SER A 714 37.82 8.69 -4.72
N SER A 715 37.25 7.52 -5.09
CA SER A 715 36.50 6.68 -4.15
C SER A 715 36.74 5.17 -4.29
N ALA A 716 36.76 4.46 -3.16
CA ALA A 716 36.86 3.00 -3.11
C ALA A 716 35.76 2.43 -2.22
N THR A 717 34.98 1.47 -2.73
CA THR A 717 33.88 0.83 -2.00
C THR A 717 33.98 -0.70 -2.08
N GLY A 718 34.24 -1.37 -0.96
CA GLY A 718 34.32 -2.82 -0.88
C GLY A 718 35.58 -3.29 -0.14
N THR A 719 36.30 -4.25 -0.68
CA THR A 719 37.46 -4.91 -0.06
C THR A 719 38.74 -4.71 -0.85
N ALA A 720 39.83 -4.28 -0.18
CA ALA A 720 41.19 -4.28 -0.72
C ALA A 720 41.41 -3.58 -2.08
N ASN A 721 40.54 -2.64 -2.48
CA ASN A 721 40.76 -1.85 -3.71
C ASN A 721 41.90 -0.84 -3.47
N ASP A 722 42.77 -0.67 -4.45
CA ASP A 722 43.95 0.20 -4.39
C ASP A 722 43.88 1.30 -5.44
N LEU A 723 43.89 2.56 -5.00
CA LEU A 723 43.86 3.76 -5.82
C LEU A 723 45.12 4.58 -5.52
N THR A 724 46.13 4.45 -6.37
CA THR A 724 47.42 5.15 -6.21
C THR A 724 47.59 6.19 -7.32
N ASP A 725 47.81 7.45 -6.94
CA ASP A 725 47.89 8.63 -7.81
C ASP A 725 46.62 8.86 -8.70
N ALA A 726 45.51 8.18 -8.41
CA ALA A 726 44.27 8.27 -9.18
C ALA A 726 43.52 9.60 -8.96
N THR A 727 42.90 10.13 -10.02
CA THR A 727 42.19 11.43 -10.00
C THR A 727 40.77 11.31 -10.54
N SER A 728 39.77 11.78 -9.79
CA SER A 728 38.34 11.72 -10.14
C SER A 728 37.80 10.32 -10.45
N SER A 729 38.39 9.28 -9.85
CA SER A 729 38.22 7.88 -10.24
C SER A 729 37.57 7.02 -9.14
N GLY A 730 37.01 5.87 -9.51
CA GLY A 730 36.22 5.03 -8.59
C GLY A 730 36.50 3.53 -8.69
N ALA A 731 36.49 2.83 -7.55
CA ALA A 731 36.52 1.37 -7.49
C ALA A 731 35.39 0.81 -6.62
N VAL A 732 34.68 -0.21 -7.10
CA VAL A 732 33.58 -0.87 -6.37
C VAL A 732 33.73 -2.39 -6.44
N GLY A 733 34.01 -3.03 -5.31
CA GLY A 733 34.12 -4.49 -5.20
C GLY A 733 35.41 -4.94 -4.51
N ASN A 734 36.17 -5.86 -5.08
CA ASN A 734 37.30 -6.53 -4.43
C ASN A 734 38.62 -6.43 -5.22
N ASP A 735 39.74 -6.09 -4.58
CA ASP A 735 41.10 -6.13 -5.17
C ASP A 735 41.27 -5.32 -6.50
N ASN A 736 40.39 -4.37 -6.83
CA ASN A 736 40.55 -3.59 -8.07
C ASN A 736 41.68 -2.55 -7.90
N GLN A 737 42.51 -2.39 -8.93
CA GLN A 737 43.72 -1.56 -8.90
C GLN A 737 43.62 -0.42 -9.91
N LEU A 738 43.63 0.81 -9.43
CA LEU A 738 43.56 2.05 -10.21
C LEU A 738 44.85 2.84 -9.98
N VAL A 739 45.78 2.79 -10.92
CA VAL A 739 47.10 3.45 -10.82
C VAL A 739 47.17 4.57 -11.85
N ALA A 740 47.45 5.79 -11.40
CA ALA A 740 47.46 7.03 -12.21
C ALA A 740 46.17 7.29 -13.04
N ALA A 741 45.06 6.59 -12.72
CA ALA A 741 43.85 6.58 -13.54
C ALA A 741 43.03 7.87 -13.36
N LEU A 742 42.59 8.47 -14.48
CA LEU A 742 41.89 9.75 -14.54
C LEU A 742 40.43 9.57 -14.98
N GLN A 743 39.46 10.02 -14.17
CA GLN A 743 38.02 9.94 -14.48
C GLN A 743 37.52 8.50 -14.77
N SER A 744 38.17 7.50 -14.20
CA SER A 744 38.04 6.09 -14.60
C SER A 744 37.43 5.22 -13.50
N PHE A 745 36.71 4.15 -13.87
CA PHE A 745 35.85 3.41 -12.93
C PHE A 745 35.99 1.88 -13.04
N SER A 746 36.20 1.20 -11.91
CA SER A 746 36.15 -0.27 -11.82
C SER A 746 34.96 -0.75 -10.98
N VAL A 747 34.33 -1.85 -11.43
CA VAL A 747 33.21 -2.51 -10.73
C VAL A 747 33.38 -4.03 -10.81
N GLY A 748 33.56 -4.71 -9.68
CA GLY A 748 33.71 -6.17 -9.60
C GLY A 748 34.99 -6.58 -8.88
N ALA A 749 35.77 -7.52 -9.44
CA ALA A 749 36.94 -8.07 -8.76
C ALA A 749 38.24 -8.04 -9.60
N SER A 750 39.34 -7.60 -8.99
CA SER A 750 40.70 -7.68 -9.55
C SER A 750 40.89 -7.00 -10.92
N ASN A 751 40.05 -6.02 -11.28
CA ASN A 751 40.23 -5.27 -12.53
C ASN A 751 41.37 -4.25 -12.36
N ILE A 752 42.20 -4.08 -13.39
CA ILE A 752 43.34 -3.16 -13.38
C ILE A 752 43.08 -2.03 -14.37
N LEU A 753 43.17 -0.78 -13.92
CA LEU A 753 43.14 0.42 -14.74
C LEU A 753 44.42 1.21 -14.46
N ASN A 754 45.39 1.15 -15.37
CA ASN A 754 46.70 1.81 -15.22
C ASN A 754 46.89 2.86 -16.31
N ASP A 755 47.20 4.10 -15.94
CA ASP A 755 47.27 5.27 -16.85
C ASP A 755 46.00 5.47 -17.70
N ALA A 756 44.83 4.98 -17.24
CA ALA A 756 43.59 4.96 -18.01
C ALA A 756 42.74 6.22 -17.81
N GLU A 757 42.30 6.86 -18.91
CA GLU A 757 41.50 8.09 -18.91
C GLU A 757 40.04 7.82 -19.35
N ASN A 758 39.07 8.31 -18.57
CA ASN A 758 37.64 8.26 -18.85
C ASN A 758 37.15 6.85 -19.28
N SER A 759 37.68 5.82 -18.63
CA SER A 759 37.57 4.42 -19.06
C SER A 759 37.00 3.55 -17.93
N SER A 760 36.32 2.44 -18.26
CA SER A 760 35.69 1.60 -17.23
C SER A 760 35.83 0.09 -17.40
N ALA A 761 36.05 -0.61 -16.29
CA ALA A 761 36.15 -2.07 -16.23
C ALA A 761 35.04 -2.64 -15.32
N THR A 762 34.18 -3.49 -15.86
CA THR A 762 33.07 -4.12 -15.12
C THR A 762 33.15 -5.65 -15.20
N GLY A 763 33.38 -6.32 -14.08
CA GLY A 763 33.45 -7.77 -13.98
C GLY A 763 34.71 -8.25 -13.26
N THR A 764 35.44 -9.22 -13.81
CA THR A 764 36.58 -9.85 -13.13
C THR A 764 37.88 -9.85 -13.95
N ALA A 765 38.97 -9.33 -13.39
CA ALA A 765 40.31 -9.36 -14.00
C ALA A 765 40.36 -8.81 -15.43
N ASN A 766 39.71 -7.67 -15.68
CA ASN A 766 39.85 -6.93 -16.94
C ASN A 766 40.95 -5.87 -16.78
N ASP A 767 41.84 -5.76 -17.77
CA ASP A 767 43.01 -4.89 -17.75
C ASP A 767 42.88 -3.77 -18.80
N LEU A 768 42.81 -2.52 -18.35
CA LEU A 768 42.85 -1.33 -19.19
C LEU A 768 44.14 -0.55 -18.91
N MET A 769 45.08 -0.60 -19.85
CA MET A 769 46.39 0.06 -19.74
C MET A 769 46.51 1.17 -20.77
N THR A 770 46.84 2.39 -20.34
CA THR A 770 46.94 3.62 -21.16
C THR A 770 45.73 3.83 -22.09
N ALA A 771 44.53 3.41 -21.66
CA ALA A 771 43.32 3.42 -22.48
C ALA A 771 42.51 4.71 -22.27
N THR A 772 41.90 5.22 -23.35
CA THR A 772 41.12 6.47 -23.33
C THR A 772 39.69 6.22 -23.82
N ASN A 773 38.68 6.72 -23.09
CA ASN A 773 37.25 6.57 -23.44
C ASN A 773 36.80 5.11 -23.68
N SER A 774 37.45 4.13 -23.06
CA SER A 774 37.33 2.72 -23.45
C SER A 774 36.79 1.83 -22.32
N ASN A 775 36.07 0.78 -22.68
CA ASN A 775 35.34 -0.06 -21.73
C ASN A 775 35.67 -1.54 -21.86
N ALA A 776 35.75 -2.24 -20.73
CA ALA A 776 35.91 -3.69 -20.65
C ALA A 776 34.82 -4.29 -19.75
N VAL A 777 34.02 -5.23 -20.26
CA VAL A 777 32.87 -5.80 -19.55
C VAL A 777 32.92 -7.32 -19.58
N GLY A 778 33.06 -7.98 -18.43
CA GLY A 778 33.08 -9.44 -18.29
C GLY A 778 34.33 -9.96 -17.59
N GLN A 779 35.03 -10.93 -18.17
CA GLN A 779 36.23 -11.55 -17.58
C GLN A 779 37.46 -11.43 -18.47
N GLY A 780 38.62 -11.08 -17.92
CA GLY A 780 39.91 -11.27 -18.63
C GLY A 780 40.12 -10.38 -19.86
N ASN A 781 39.26 -9.39 -20.12
CA ASN A 781 39.35 -8.57 -21.32
C ASN A 781 40.47 -7.54 -21.18
N ILE A 782 41.24 -7.34 -22.25
CA ILE A 782 42.41 -6.46 -22.29
C ILE A 782 42.13 -5.29 -23.23
N GLY A 783 42.38 -4.07 -22.78
CA GLY A 783 42.41 -2.85 -23.58
C GLY A 783 43.72 -2.09 -23.35
N THR A 784 44.71 -2.30 -24.20
CA THR A 784 46.03 -1.63 -24.09
C THR A 784 46.14 -0.55 -25.16
N ASN A 785 46.35 0.70 -24.76
CA ASN A 785 46.38 1.87 -25.66
C ASN A 785 45.11 1.96 -26.55
N ALA A 786 43.97 1.51 -26.03
CA ALA A 786 42.70 1.50 -26.74
C ALA A 786 41.99 2.85 -26.61
N THR A 787 41.47 3.39 -27.72
CA THR A 787 40.77 4.68 -27.80
C THR A 787 39.32 4.49 -28.25
N ASN A 788 38.34 5.04 -27.51
CA ASN A 788 36.90 4.96 -27.81
C ASN A 788 36.37 3.53 -28.07
N SER A 789 36.97 2.50 -27.45
CA SER A 789 36.80 1.10 -27.86
C SER A 789 36.19 0.23 -26.76
N SER A 790 35.54 -0.88 -27.12
CA SER A 790 34.72 -1.68 -26.18
C SER A 790 34.94 -3.19 -26.30
N ALA A 791 35.48 -3.81 -25.25
CA ALA A 791 35.61 -5.27 -25.10
C ALA A 791 34.48 -5.80 -24.20
N THR A 792 33.76 -6.83 -24.65
CA THR A 792 32.62 -7.39 -23.90
C THR A 792 32.59 -8.92 -23.97
N GLY A 793 32.68 -9.60 -22.83
CA GLY A 793 32.64 -11.05 -22.72
C GLY A 793 33.85 -11.61 -22.00
N THR A 794 34.59 -12.55 -22.61
CA THR A 794 35.71 -13.26 -22.00
C THR A 794 36.99 -13.18 -22.82
N ASN A 795 38.09 -12.73 -22.24
CA ASN A 795 39.44 -12.73 -22.84
C ASN A 795 39.55 -12.04 -24.22
N ASN A 796 38.71 -11.03 -24.51
CA ASN A 796 38.83 -10.25 -25.75
C ASN A 796 39.99 -9.24 -25.62
N ASN A 797 40.73 -8.98 -26.69
CA ASN A 797 41.92 -8.12 -26.68
C ASN A 797 41.79 -6.97 -27.69
N LEU A 798 41.94 -5.75 -27.19
CA LEU A 798 41.96 -4.48 -27.92
C LEU A 798 43.32 -3.79 -27.68
N THR A 799 44.30 -4.04 -28.55
CA THR A 799 45.62 -3.38 -28.47
C THR A 799 45.68 -2.29 -29.54
N ASN A 800 46.03 -1.05 -29.19
CA ASN A 800 46.07 0.13 -30.09
C ASN A 800 44.76 0.42 -30.85
N ALA A 801 43.65 -0.19 -30.44
CA ALA A 801 42.39 -0.17 -31.20
C ALA A 801 41.68 1.19 -31.08
N THR A 802 41.15 1.71 -32.19
CA THR A 802 40.47 3.02 -32.26
C THR A 802 39.03 2.87 -32.76
N ASN A 803 38.04 3.34 -31.99
CA ASN A 803 36.61 3.23 -32.28
C ASN A 803 36.14 1.78 -32.56
N SER A 804 36.80 0.78 -31.98
CA SER A 804 36.64 -0.64 -32.33
C SER A 804 35.99 -1.45 -31.20
N SER A 805 35.46 -2.63 -31.51
CA SER A 805 34.81 -3.49 -30.50
C SER A 805 35.10 -4.97 -30.69
N ALA A 806 35.24 -5.69 -29.57
CA ALA A 806 35.44 -7.13 -29.51
C ALA A 806 34.45 -7.76 -28.52
N THR A 807 33.44 -8.47 -29.05
CA THR A 807 32.31 -9.01 -28.28
C THR A 807 32.23 -10.53 -28.36
N GLY A 808 32.33 -11.23 -27.23
CA GLY A 808 32.22 -12.68 -27.11
C GLY A 808 33.42 -13.29 -26.39
N GLN A 809 34.08 -14.29 -26.98
CA GLN A 809 35.25 -14.96 -26.38
C GLN A 809 36.51 -14.85 -27.24
N GLY A 810 37.62 -14.37 -26.68
CA GLY A 810 38.94 -14.49 -27.31
C GLY A 810 39.13 -13.69 -28.61
N ASN A 811 38.24 -12.75 -28.93
CA ASN A 811 38.36 -11.96 -30.16
C ASN A 811 39.47 -10.91 -30.03
N ILE A 812 40.19 -10.66 -31.12
CA ILE A 812 41.32 -9.74 -31.19
C ILE A 812 40.99 -8.63 -32.19
N ALA A 813 41.19 -7.39 -31.79
CA ALA A 813 41.30 -6.26 -32.71
C ALA A 813 42.55 -5.46 -32.32
N ALA A 814 43.70 -5.83 -32.90
CA ALA A 814 44.97 -5.16 -32.71
C ALA A 814 45.17 -4.11 -33.81
N ASP A 815 45.59 -2.89 -33.47
CA ASP A 815 45.84 -1.78 -34.41
C ASP A 815 44.63 -1.44 -35.32
N ALA A 816 43.42 -1.82 -34.89
CA ALA A 816 42.22 -1.83 -35.71
C ALA A 816 41.40 -0.54 -35.56
N THR A 817 40.93 0.03 -36.67
CA THR A 817 40.19 1.31 -36.70
C THR A 817 38.76 1.13 -37.20
N ASN A 818 37.77 1.61 -36.44
CA ASN A 818 36.33 1.50 -36.75
C ASN A 818 35.84 0.04 -36.99
N SER A 819 36.47 -0.94 -36.35
CA SER A 819 36.33 -2.37 -36.69
C SER A 819 35.64 -3.19 -35.58
N SER A 820 34.92 -4.25 -35.95
CA SER A 820 34.06 -5.01 -35.01
C SER A 820 34.19 -6.53 -35.14
N ALA A 821 34.67 -7.16 -34.07
CA ALA A 821 34.80 -8.61 -33.91
C ALA A 821 33.69 -9.15 -33.00
N THR A 822 32.86 -10.09 -33.47
CA THR A 822 31.74 -10.65 -32.72
C THR A 822 31.71 -12.18 -32.79
N GLY A 823 31.74 -12.86 -31.64
CA GLY A 823 31.66 -14.32 -31.53
C GLY A 823 32.87 -14.91 -30.81
N THR A 824 33.57 -15.87 -31.42
CA THR A 824 34.71 -16.57 -30.81
C THR A 824 35.98 -16.43 -31.66
N ASN A 825 37.10 -16.05 -31.05
CA ASN A 825 38.44 -16.08 -31.65
C ASN A 825 38.60 -15.34 -33.01
N ASN A 826 37.75 -14.36 -33.33
CA ASN A 826 37.90 -13.59 -34.57
C ASN A 826 39.05 -12.58 -34.43
N ASP A 827 39.85 -12.42 -35.47
CA ASP A 827 41.06 -11.60 -35.49
C ASP A 827 40.96 -10.52 -36.59
N LEU A 828 41.05 -9.26 -36.18
CA LEU A 828 40.95 -8.06 -37.01
C LEU A 828 42.22 -7.20 -36.90
N THR A 829 43.39 -7.83 -36.85
CA THR A 829 44.69 -7.14 -36.81
C THR A 829 44.86 -6.17 -38.00
N GLN A 830 45.21 -4.91 -37.71
CA GLN A 830 45.34 -3.80 -38.69
C GLN A 830 44.10 -3.57 -39.59
N ALA A 831 42.90 -3.99 -39.17
CA ALA A 831 41.70 -3.88 -39.99
C ALA A 831 41.02 -2.51 -39.89
N GLU A 832 40.64 -1.93 -41.03
CA GLU A 832 39.96 -0.63 -41.12
C GLU A 832 38.50 -0.75 -41.58
N ASN A 833 37.55 -0.23 -40.80
CA ASN A 833 36.11 -0.22 -41.12
C ASN A 833 35.54 -1.63 -41.43
N SER A 834 36.10 -2.66 -40.78
CA SER A 834 35.90 -4.07 -41.14
C SER A 834 35.20 -4.85 -40.02
N SER A 835 34.50 -5.95 -40.36
CA SER A 835 33.72 -6.71 -39.37
C SER A 835 33.80 -8.23 -39.54
N ALA A 836 33.98 -8.93 -38.42
CA ALA A 836 33.97 -10.40 -38.37
C ALA A 836 32.87 -10.88 -37.41
N THR A 837 32.04 -11.81 -37.87
CA THR A 837 30.97 -12.42 -37.06
C THR A 837 31.01 -13.96 -37.16
N GLY A 838 31.27 -14.63 -36.04
CA GLY A 838 31.27 -16.10 -35.95
C GLY A 838 32.48 -16.66 -35.20
N ASP A 839 33.15 -17.69 -35.73
CA ASP A 839 34.29 -18.36 -35.09
C ASP A 839 35.58 -18.30 -35.94
N GLY A 840 36.65 -17.75 -35.39
CA GLY A 840 38.00 -17.85 -35.94
C GLY A 840 38.23 -17.17 -37.29
N ASN A 841 37.39 -16.22 -37.70
CA ASN A 841 37.59 -15.48 -38.95
C ASN A 841 38.77 -14.50 -38.82
N LEU A 842 39.59 -14.37 -39.87
CA LEU A 842 40.79 -13.54 -39.92
C LEU A 842 40.66 -12.45 -40.98
N LEU A 843 40.78 -11.20 -40.57
CA LEU A 843 40.73 -10.00 -41.40
C LEU A 843 41.99 -9.15 -41.15
N SER A 844 43.18 -9.73 -41.42
CA SER A 844 44.43 -8.97 -41.35
C SER A 844 44.47 -7.91 -42.46
N ASP A 845 44.80 -6.67 -42.13
CA ASP A 845 45.06 -5.60 -43.11
C ASP A 845 43.87 -5.32 -44.06
N ALA A 846 42.65 -5.61 -43.60
CA ALA A 846 41.46 -5.60 -44.42
C ALA A 846 40.69 -4.27 -44.32
N THR A 847 40.43 -3.61 -45.45
CA THR A 847 39.72 -2.32 -45.52
C THR A 847 38.29 -2.49 -46.01
N ASN A 848 37.31 -2.03 -45.22
CA ASN A 848 35.88 -2.05 -45.55
C ASN A 848 35.37 -3.45 -45.97
N SER A 849 35.84 -4.48 -45.26
CA SER A 849 35.65 -5.89 -45.58
C SER A 849 34.95 -6.65 -44.46
N GLY A 850 34.28 -7.76 -44.80
CA GLY A 850 33.41 -8.47 -43.86
C GLY A 850 33.46 -10.00 -43.94
N ALA A 851 33.44 -10.66 -42.80
CA ALA A 851 33.41 -12.11 -42.68
C ALA A 851 32.24 -12.59 -41.80
N VAL A 852 31.48 -13.58 -42.27
CA VAL A 852 30.39 -14.21 -41.51
C VAL A 852 30.52 -15.73 -41.57
N GLY A 853 30.71 -16.39 -40.42
CA GLY A 853 30.80 -17.85 -40.32
C GLY A 853 32.05 -18.33 -39.60
N PHE A 854 32.75 -19.31 -40.18
CA PHE A 854 33.86 -20.02 -39.54
C PHE A 854 35.14 -19.92 -40.39
N ARG A 855 36.20 -19.36 -39.81
CA ARG A 855 37.56 -19.33 -40.39
C ARG A 855 37.68 -18.82 -41.83
N ASN A 856 36.86 -17.84 -42.20
CA ASN A 856 37.08 -17.10 -43.43
C ASN A 856 38.34 -16.23 -43.29
N ASN A 857 39.17 -16.15 -44.33
CA ASN A 857 40.40 -15.37 -44.36
C ASN A 857 40.32 -14.26 -45.42
N LEU A 858 40.54 -13.01 -45.01
CA LEU A 858 40.45 -11.80 -45.82
C LEU A 858 41.71 -10.92 -45.67
N THR A 859 42.91 -11.54 -45.64
CA THR A 859 44.20 -10.83 -45.66
C THR A 859 44.26 -9.80 -46.80
N ASP A 860 44.72 -8.58 -46.56
CA ASP A 860 44.87 -7.51 -47.58
C ASP A 860 43.59 -7.19 -48.39
N ALA A 861 42.40 -7.57 -47.90
CA ALA A 861 41.17 -7.54 -48.71
C ALA A 861 40.45 -6.18 -48.63
N THR A 862 40.12 -5.60 -49.78
CA THR A 862 39.42 -4.31 -49.90
C THR A 862 37.98 -4.50 -50.39
N ASN A 863 37.00 -3.87 -49.72
CA ASN A 863 35.58 -3.90 -50.12
C ASN A 863 35.03 -5.33 -50.35
N SER A 864 35.51 -6.33 -49.62
CA SER A 864 35.28 -7.75 -49.95
C SER A 864 34.57 -8.50 -48.83
N PHE A 865 33.76 -9.50 -49.19
CA PHE A 865 32.83 -10.14 -48.26
C PHE A 865 32.87 -11.68 -48.35
N ALA A 866 32.93 -12.36 -47.20
CA ALA A 866 33.00 -13.81 -47.10
C ALA A 866 31.90 -14.37 -46.21
N VAL A 867 31.14 -15.36 -46.70
CA VAL A 867 30.09 -16.04 -45.94
C VAL A 867 30.29 -17.55 -45.97
N GLY A 868 30.45 -18.18 -44.81
CA GLY A 868 30.47 -19.63 -44.65
C GLY A 868 31.74 -20.17 -43.99
N ASN A 869 32.30 -21.27 -44.53
CA ASN A 869 33.27 -22.11 -43.80
C ASN A 869 34.19 -22.94 -44.71
N PRO A 870 35.52 -22.72 -44.68
CA PRO A 870 36.19 -21.42 -44.70
C PRO A 870 36.27 -20.89 -46.14
N ASN A 871 36.36 -19.57 -46.36
CA ASN A 871 36.65 -19.01 -47.69
C ASN A 871 37.91 -18.13 -47.62
N ASN A 872 38.70 -18.09 -48.68
CA ASN A 872 39.99 -17.39 -48.73
C ASN A 872 40.00 -16.28 -49.82
N LEU A 873 40.12 -15.03 -49.39
CA LEU A 873 40.00 -13.82 -50.22
C LEU A 873 41.27 -12.95 -50.14
N ALA A 874 42.44 -13.55 -49.96
CA ALA A 874 43.70 -12.81 -49.77
C ALA A 874 43.99 -11.85 -50.95
N GLY A 875 44.16 -10.56 -50.68
CA GLY A 875 44.37 -9.52 -51.67
C GLY A 875 43.20 -9.27 -52.63
N ALA A 876 41.98 -9.67 -52.27
CA ALA A 876 40.80 -9.51 -53.13
C ALA A 876 40.17 -8.11 -53.00
N THR A 877 39.67 -7.58 -54.13
CA THR A 877 39.08 -6.24 -54.21
C THR A 877 37.66 -6.28 -54.77
N ASN A 878 36.69 -5.63 -54.10
CA ASN A 878 35.28 -5.59 -54.50
C ASN A 878 34.67 -6.99 -54.78
N SER A 879 35.10 -8.04 -54.07
CA SER A 879 34.79 -9.44 -54.41
C SER A 879 34.05 -10.17 -53.28
N THR A 880 33.21 -11.16 -53.62
CA THR A 880 32.37 -11.89 -52.65
C THR A 880 32.50 -13.41 -52.77
N ALA A 881 32.64 -14.11 -51.65
CA ALA A 881 32.60 -15.57 -51.57
C ALA A 881 31.46 -16.06 -50.67
N ILE A 882 30.68 -17.03 -51.14
CA ILE A 882 29.55 -17.62 -50.39
C ILE A 882 29.64 -19.15 -50.43
N GLY A 883 29.79 -19.78 -49.28
CA GLY A 883 29.79 -21.24 -49.11
C GLY A 883 31.04 -21.76 -48.41
N SER A 884 31.69 -22.77 -48.99
CA SER A 884 32.77 -23.51 -48.34
C SER A 884 33.99 -23.68 -49.24
N THR A 885 35.19 -23.60 -48.66
CA THR A 885 36.49 -23.81 -49.31
C THR A 885 36.74 -23.02 -50.60
N ASN A 886 36.02 -21.92 -50.86
CA ASN A 886 36.23 -21.12 -52.06
C ASN A 886 37.50 -20.26 -51.94
N SER A 887 38.22 -20.08 -53.05
CA SER A 887 39.43 -19.27 -53.16
C SER A 887 39.28 -18.16 -54.20
N MET A 888 39.72 -16.95 -53.85
CA MET A 888 39.67 -15.75 -54.69
C MET A 888 40.92 -14.88 -54.50
N VAL A 889 42.11 -15.49 -54.43
CA VAL A 889 43.38 -14.79 -54.17
C VAL A 889 43.66 -13.78 -55.28
N GLY A 890 43.83 -12.50 -54.94
CA GLY A 890 44.06 -11.41 -55.90
C GLY A 890 42.90 -11.14 -56.87
N ALA A 891 41.68 -11.65 -56.58
CA ALA A 891 40.53 -11.49 -57.47
C ALA A 891 39.91 -10.08 -57.35
N GLN A 892 39.36 -9.59 -58.46
CA GLN A 892 38.77 -8.25 -58.55
C GLN A 892 37.36 -8.31 -59.11
N GLN A 893 36.41 -7.61 -58.48
CA GLN A 893 35.00 -7.52 -58.91
C GLN A 893 34.34 -8.88 -59.17
N SER A 894 34.74 -9.93 -58.43
CA SER A 894 34.42 -11.33 -58.75
C SER A 894 33.61 -12.02 -57.66
N LEU A 895 32.86 -13.06 -58.04
CA LEU A 895 31.92 -13.77 -57.17
C LEU A 895 32.15 -15.29 -57.22
N THR A 896 32.31 -15.92 -56.05
CA THR A 896 32.28 -17.38 -55.89
C THR A 896 31.08 -17.84 -55.06
N VAL A 897 30.35 -18.86 -55.52
CA VAL A 897 29.19 -19.42 -54.80
C VAL A 897 29.18 -20.95 -54.84
N GLY A 898 29.32 -21.57 -53.66
CA GLY A 898 29.21 -23.02 -53.46
C GLY A 898 30.41 -23.62 -52.75
N THR A 899 30.96 -24.74 -53.25
CA THR A 899 32.01 -25.52 -52.57
C THR A 899 33.30 -25.62 -53.39
N ALA A 900 34.46 -25.32 -52.79
CA ALA A 900 35.78 -25.49 -53.41
C ALA A 900 35.97 -24.80 -54.77
N ASN A 901 35.21 -23.72 -55.06
CA ASN A 901 35.35 -22.98 -56.31
C ASN A 901 36.57 -22.06 -56.25
N ASN A 902 37.21 -21.79 -57.39
CA ASN A 902 38.42 -20.99 -57.45
C ASN A 902 38.36 -19.92 -58.55
N ALA A 903 38.52 -18.66 -58.13
CA ALA A 903 38.58 -17.47 -58.96
C ALA A 903 39.88 -16.67 -58.74
N ASP A 904 40.98 -17.32 -58.34
CA ASP A 904 42.28 -16.69 -58.10
C ASP A 904 42.75 -15.90 -59.34
N GLY A 905 43.12 -14.63 -59.14
CA GLY A 905 43.54 -13.71 -60.18
C GLY A 905 42.48 -13.35 -61.24
N ALA A 906 41.19 -13.61 -60.97
CA ALA A 906 40.11 -13.29 -61.92
C ALA A 906 39.63 -11.84 -61.79
N LEU A 907 39.17 -11.26 -62.92
CA LEU A 907 38.57 -9.92 -63.00
C LEU A 907 37.13 -10.03 -63.52
N ASN A 908 36.17 -9.38 -62.85
CA ASN A 908 34.77 -9.30 -63.27
C ASN A 908 34.14 -10.68 -63.59
N SER A 909 34.47 -11.71 -62.80
CA SER A 909 34.20 -13.12 -63.15
C SER A 909 33.39 -13.88 -62.09
N LEU A 910 32.74 -14.96 -62.50
CA LEU A 910 31.76 -15.70 -61.70
C LEU A 910 32.04 -17.21 -61.71
N ALA A 911 32.25 -17.81 -60.53
CA ALA A 911 32.35 -19.27 -60.37
C ALA A 911 31.28 -19.80 -59.41
N VAL A 912 30.39 -20.65 -59.92
CA VAL A 912 29.24 -21.20 -59.17
C VAL A 912 29.23 -22.72 -59.28
N GLY A 913 28.97 -23.40 -58.16
CA GLY A 913 28.79 -24.85 -58.09
C GLY A 913 29.75 -25.52 -57.11
N SER A 914 30.37 -26.60 -57.55
CA SER A 914 31.37 -27.33 -56.77
C SER A 914 32.62 -27.54 -57.63
N THR A 915 33.80 -27.18 -57.13
CA THR A 915 35.08 -27.23 -57.86
C THR A 915 35.12 -26.45 -59.20
N SER A 916 34.26 -25.44 -59.36
CA SER A 916 34.24 -24.58 -60.56
C SER A 916 35.44 -23.63 -60.59
N ARG A 917 36.00 -23.34 -61.77
CA ARG A 917 37.25 -22.56 -61.93
C ARG A 917 37.15 -21.44 -62.98
N VAL A 918 37.56 -20.23 -62.61
CA VAL A 918 37.71 -19.05 -63.50
C VAL A 918 39.06 -18.34 -63.31
N THR A 919 40.12 -19.08 -62.96
CA THR A 919 41.41 -18.50 -62.55
C THR A 919 42.10 -17.73 -63.68
N GLY A 920 42.62 -16.53 -63.40
CA GLY A 920 43.38 -15.72 -64.37
C GLY A 920 42.56 -15.23 -65.57
N SER A 921 41.24 -15.10 -65.42
CA SER A 921 40.29 -14.77 -66.49
C SER A 921 39.62 -13.41 -66.31
N THR A 922 39.28 -12.73 -67.41
CA THR A 922 38.50 -11.49 -67.41
C THR A 922 37.10 -11.73 -68.00
N SER A 923 36.06 -11.30 -67.29
CA SER A 923 34.65 -11.43 -67.71
C SER A 923 34.25 -12.88 -68.04
N ALA A 924 34.65 -13.83 -67.20
CA ALA A 924 34.43 -15.27 -67.41
C ALA A 924 33.39 -15.85 -66.44
N ILE A 925 32.69 -16.90 -66.88
CA ILE A 925 31.73 -17.63 -66.03
C ILE A 925 32.01 -19.13 -66.07
N ALA A 926 32.09 -19.77 -64.91
CA ALA A 926 32.04 -21.23 -64.76
C ALA A 926 30.89 -21.61 -63.83
N PHE A 927 29.87 -22.31 -64.35
CA PHE A 927 28.63 -22.61 -63.64
C PHE A 927 28.30 -24.11 -63.74
N GLY A 928 28.29 -24.79 -62.60
CA GLY A 928 28.04 -26.23 -62.48
C GLY A 928 29.29 -27.02 -62.07
N THR A 929 29.09 -28.21 -61.49
CA THR A 929 30.17 -28.98 -60.86
C THR A 929 31.34 -29.23 -61.82
N ASN A 930 32.55 -28.83 -61.40
CA ASN A 930 33.79 -28.96 -62.16
C ASN A 930 33.79 -28.23 -63.52
N ALA A 931 32.99 -27.15 -63.66
CA ALA A 931 33.03 -26.27 -64.82
C ALA A 931 34.33 -25.43 -64.82
N ASN A 932 34.92 -25.19 -66.00
CA ASN A 932 36.24 -24.59 -66.14
C ASN A 932 36.27 -23.53 -67.26
N ALA A 933 36.47 -22.27 -66.88
CA ALA A 933 36.78 -21.15 -67.77
C ALA A 933 38.05 -20.41 -67.29
N SER A 934 39.10 -21.19 -66.96
CA SER A 934 40.41 -20.67 -66.54
C SER A 934 41.22 -20.11 -67.71
N ASN A 935 41.96 -19.03 -67.48
CA ASN A 935 42.77 -18.31 -68.49
C ASN A 935 41.96 -17.98 -69.76
N ALA A 936 40.67 -17.67 -69.59
CA ALA A 936 39.71 -17.58 -70.69
C ALA A 936 38.91 -16.28 -70.62
N ASN A 937 39.12 -15.38 -71.57
CA ASN A 937 38.52 -14.04 -71.53
C ASN A 937 37.17 -14.02 -72.25
N ASN A 938 36.17 -13.35 -71.66
CA ASN A 938 34.81 -13.27 -72.20
C ASN A 938 34.23 -14.66 -72.58
N SER A 939 34.49 -15.66 -71.74
CA SER A 939 34.20 -17.08 -72.03
C SER A 939 33.40 -17.75 -70.91
N PHE A 940 32.55 -18.71 -71.30
CA PHE A 940 31.45 -19.21 -70.49
C PHE A 940 31.43 -20.75 -70.51
N ALA A 941 31.49 -21.37 -69.33
CA ALA A 941 31.37 -22.81 -69.14
C ALA A 941 30.14 -23.12 -68.28
N PHE A 942 29.06 -23.62 -68.90
CA PHE A 942 27.79 -23.95 -68.27
C PHE A 942 27.52 -25.47 -68.33
N GLY A 943 27.65 -26.16 -67.21
CA GLY A 943 27.35 -27.58 -67.07
C GLY A 943 28.40 -28.37 -66.29
N ASN A 944 28.07 -29.60 -65.90
CA ASN A 944 29.03 -30.47 -65.22
C ASN A 944 30.20 -30.83 -66.15
N ASN A 945 31.44 -30.60 -65.72
CA ASN A 945 32.65 -30.72 -66.55
C ASN A 945 32.64 -29.88 -67.84
N ALA A 946 31.83 -28.82 -67.93
CA ALA A 946 31.87 -27.91 -69.07
C ALA A 946 33.24 -27.18 -69.08
N ASN A 947 33.91 -27.13 -70.23
CA ASN A 947 35.27 -26.61 -70.34
C ASN A 947 35.42 -25.61 -71.49
N ALA A 948 35.78 -24.38 -71.16
CA ALA A 948 36.16 -23.31 -72.08
C ALA A 948 37.51 -22.68 -71.64
N SER A 949 38.43 -23.47 -71.09
CA SER A 949 39.71 -22.96 -70.59
C SER A 949 40.68 -22.59 -71.71
N GLY A 950 41.39 -21.46 -71.57
CA GLY A 950 42.39 -21.00 -72.52
C GLY A 950 41.82 -20.35 -73.80
N THR A 951 40.52 -20.06 -73.84
CA THR A 951 39.82 -19.53 -75.02
C THR A 951 39.43 -18.06 -74.85
N THR A 952 39.03 -17.40 -75.94
CA THR A 952 38.40 -16.08 -75.92
C THR A 952 37.02 -16.14 -76.58
N ASN A 953 36.05 -15.34 -76.13
CA ASN A 953 34.70 -15.21 -76.71
C ASN A 953 33.91 -16.54 -76.87
N SER A 954 34.13 -17.52 -75.99
CA SER A 954 33.70 -18.91 -76.24
C SER A 954 32.64 -19.40 -75.26
N LEU A 955 31.77 -20.31 -75.71
CA LEU A 955 30.66 -20.88 -74.93
C LEU A 955 30.72 -22.42 -74.96
N ALA A 956 30.91 -23.04 -73.80
CA ALA A 956 30.75 -24.47 -73.57
C ALA A 956 29.49 -24.70 -72.71
N ALA A 957 28.37 -25.08 -73.33
CA ALA A 957 27.07 -25.23 -72.69
C ALA A 957 26.54 -26.67 -72.80
N GLY A 958 26.74 -27.47 -71.74
CA GLY A 958 26.32 -28.87 -71.66
C GLY A 958 27.23 -29.69 -70.76
N ALA A 959 26.79 -30.88 -70.34
CA ALA A 959 27.65 -31.76 -69.55
C ALA A 959 28.81 -32.29 -70.42
N ASN A 960 30.05 -32.13 -69.97
CA ASN A 960 31.28 -32.38 -70.73
C ASN A 960 31.38 -31.58 -72.07
N ALA A 961 30.62 -30.49 -72.25
CA ALA A 961 30.78 -29.62 -73.41
C ALA A 961 32.17 -28.97 -73.37
N THR A 962 32.90 -28.96 -74.49
CA THR A 962 34.30 -28.54 -74.52
C THR A 962 34.59 -27.58 -75.69
N VAL A 963 35.22 -26.45 -75.41
CA VAL A 963 35.78 -25.54 -76.42
C VAL A 963 37.26 -25.34 -76.14
N THR A 964 38.12 -25.52 -77.15
CA THR A 964 39.58 -25.33 -77.05
C THR A 964 40.14 -24.35 -78.09
N ALA A 965 39.26 -23.60 -78.76
CA ALA A 965 39.62 -22.59 -79.75
C ALA A 965 38.77 -21.33 -79.58
N ASN A 966 39.28 -20.18 -80.00
CA ASN A 966 38.61 -18.89 -79.82
C ASN A 966 37.32 -18.75 -80.65
N ASP A 967 36.40 -17.94 -80.15
CA ASP A 967 35.09 -17.64 -80.76
C ASP A 967 34.23 -18.90 -80.98
N GLY A 968 34.45 -19.96 -80.18
CA GLY A 968 33.83 -21.28 -80.35
C GLY A 968 32.59 -21.50 -79.47
N ASN A 969 31.57 -22.18 -80.01
CA ASN A 969 30.27 -22.38 -79.35
C ASN A 969 29.87 -23.87 -79.34
N ALA A 970 30.21 -24.61 -78.28
CA ALA A 970 29.80 -26.00 -78.07
C ALA A 970 28.51 -26.04 -77.22
N ILE A 971 27.37 -26.41 -77.82
CA ILE A 971 26.05 -26.39 -77.18
C ILE A 971 25.42 -27.79 -77.24
N GLY A 972 25.56 -28.54 -76.14
CA GLY A 972 25.03 -29.89 -75.97
C GLY A 972 25.96 -30.78 -75.15
N THR A 973 25.40 -31.81 -74.51
CA THR A 973 26.20 -32.78 -73.73
C THR A 973 27.21 -33.50 -74.63
N ASN A 974 28.48 -33.55 -74.21
CA ASN A 974 29.63 -34.06 -74.97
C ASN A 974 29.93 -33.32 -76.29
N SER A 975 29.36 -32.13 -76.55
CA SER A 975 29.71 -31.31 -77.73
C SER A 975 31.14 -30.76 -77.64
N GLN A 976 31.83 -30.63 -78.78
CA GLN A 976 33.23 -30.21 -78.84
C GLN A 976 33.50 -29.23 -79.99
N VAL A 977 34.20 -28.13 -79.70
CA VAL A 977 34.70 -27.19 -80.70
C VAL A 977 36.22 -27.05 -80.53
N ALA A 978 36.94 -27.72 -81.43
CA ALA A 978 38.41 -27.69 -81.49
C ALA A 978 38.95 -26.60 -82.44
N HIS A 979 38.07 -25.91 -83.17
CA HIS A 979 38.39 -25.02 -84.28
C HIS A 979 37.72 -23.65 -84.11
N ALA A 980 38.41 -22.58 -84.53
CA ALA A 980 37.99 -21.21 -84.21
C ALA A 980 36.71 -20.79 -84.96
N ARG A 981 35.96 -19.82 -84.38
CA ARG A 981 34.72 -19.23 -84.95
C ARG A 981 33.64 -20.27 -85.32
N SER A 982 33.64 -21.43 -84.67
CA SER A 982 32.79 -22.57 -85.05
C SER A 982 31.75 -22.90 -83.98
N THR A 983 30.62 -23.46 -84.40
CA THR A 983 29.48 -23.79 -83.52
C THR A 983 29.13 -25.27 -83.66
N ALA A 984 29.14 -26.03 -82.57
CA ALA A 984 28.71 -27.42 -82.53
C ALA A 984 27.41 -27.54 -81.69
N LEU A 985 26.27 -27.76 -82.36
CA LEU A 985 24.94 -27.79 -81.74
C LEU A 985 24.39 -29.23 -81.71
N GLY A 986 24.25 -29.79 -80.51
CA GLY A 986 23.67 -31.12 -80.27
C GLY A 986 24.51 -31.98 -79.33
N PHE A 987 23.93 -33.09 -78.85
CA PHE A 987 24.68 -34.07 -78.06
C PHE A 987 25.83 -34.63 -78.94
N GLY A 988 27.07 -34.63 -78.47
CA GLY A 988 28.20 -35.21 -79.20
C GLY A 988 28.51 -34.57 -80.57
N ALA A 989 28.05 -33.34 -80.84
CA ALA A 989 28.43 -32.60 -82.04
C ALA A 989 29.91 -32.16 -81.96
N GLN A 990 30.67 -32.25 -83.05
CA GLN A 990 32.11 -31.97 -83.07
C GLN A 990 32.51 -31.22 -84.34
N SER A 991 33.11 -30.03 -84.22
CA SER A 991 33.58 -29.28 -85.41
C SER A 991 34.91 -29.82 -85.94
N GLU A 992 35.01 -29.96 -87.26
CA GLU A 992 36.19 -30.46 -87.97
C GLU A 992 36.93 -29.34 -88.72
N PHE A 993 36.29 -28.19 -88.92
CA PHE A 993 36.86 -27.01 -89.59
C PHE A 993 36.65 -25.73 -88.77
N ALA A 994 37.37 -24.67 -89.14
CA ALA A 994 37.10 -23.32 -88.66
C ALA A 994 35.95 -22.68 -89.46
N ASP A 995 35.26 -21.69 -88.86
CA ASP A 995 34.09 -21.02 -89.43
C ASP A 995 32.90 -21.98 -89.74
N GLU A 996 32.82 -23.11 -89.02
CA GLU A 996 31.85 -24.19 -89.25
C GLU A 996 30.61 -24.09 -88.34
N VAL A 997 29.44 -24.58 -88.81
CA VAL A 997 28.27 -24.85 -87.95
C VAL A 997 27.89 -26.33 -88.05
N THR A 998 28.41 -27.13 -87.12
CA THR A 998 28.09 -28.55 -86.99
C THR A 998 26.73 -28.73 -86.31
N LEU A 999 25.83 -29.47 -86.95
CA LEU A 999 24.56 -29.90 -86.37
C LEU A 999 24.64 -31.41 -86.06
N GLY A 1000 24.52 -31.78 -84.79
CA GLY A 1000 24.45 -33.17 -84.33
C GLY A 1000 25.76 -33.97 -84.39
N ALA A 1001 25.67 -35.24 -83.98
CA ALA A 1001 26.82 -36.13 -83.81
C ALA A 1001 27.26 -36.82 -85.11
N LYS A 1002 28.56 -36.73 -85.42
CA LYS A 1002 29.23 -37.37 -86.59
C LYS A 1002 29.01 -38.88 -86.72
N ASN A 1003 28.70 -39.58 -85.61
CA ASN A 1003 28.42 -41.02 -85.62
C ASN A 1003 27.03 -41.42 -86.15
N GLY A 1004 26.21 -40.47 -86.62
CA GLY A 1004 24.88 -40.73 -87.20
C GLY A 1004 23.82 -41.18 -86.18
N SER A 1005 24.06 -41.03 -84.88
CA SER A 1005 23.16 -41.48 -83.81
C SER A 1005 21.90 -40.62 -83.61
N GLN A 1006 21.59 -39.69 -84.52
CA GLN A 1006 20.64 -38.60 -84.34
C GLN A 1006 19.80 -38.30 -85.58
N THR A 1007 18.63 -37.71 -85.36
CA THR A 1007 17.68 -37.31 -86.40
C THR A 1007 17.41 -35.80 -86.34
N TYR A 1008 17.57 -35.10 -87.46
CA TYR A 1008 17.21 -33.69 -87.57
C TYR A 1008 15.71 -33.51 -87.82
N THR A 1009 15.09 -32.50 -87.23
CA THR A 1009 13.68 -32.14 -87.46
C THR A 1009 13.51 -30.64 -87.38
N THR A 1010 13.07 -30.04 -88.49
CA THR A 1010 13.04 -28.58 -88.70
C THR A 1010 11.65 -28.14 -89.20
N PRO A 1011 10.60 -28.14 -88.35
CA PRO A 1011 9.20 -28.01 -88.78
C PRO A 1011 8.89 -26.72 -89.55
N GLY A 1012 9.70 -25.67 -89.33
CA GLY A 1012 9.63 -24.42 -90.05
C GLY A 1012 9.78 -24.57 -91.57
N ILE A 1013 10.62 -25.50 -92.06
CA ILE A 1013 10.86 -25.71 -93.51
C ILE A 1013 9.57 -26.13 -94.22
N THR A 1014 8.78 -27.01 -93.60
CA THR A 1014 7.51 -27.51 -94.16
C THR A 1014 6.32 -26.56 -93.97
N SER A 1015 6.46 -25.49 -93.18
CA SER A 1015 5.36 -24.59 -92.85
C SER A 1015 4.95 -23.67 -94.01
N ASP A 1016 3.66 -23.34 -94.09
CA ASP A 1016 3.15 -22.49 -95.18
C ASP A 1016 3.66 -21.05 -95.09
N LEU A 1017 3.97 -20.56 -93.89
CA LEU A 1017 4.60 -19.25 -93.69
C LEU A 1017 6.01 -19.20 -94.30
N SER A 1018 6.79 -20.28 -94.23
CA SER A 1018 8.08 -20.35 -94.90
C SER A 1018 7.93 -20.40 -96.42
N LYS A 1019 6.99 -21.19 -96.94
CA LYS A 1019 6.67 -21.25 -98.39
C LYS A 1019 6.27 -19.87 -98.93
N GLN A 1020 5.41 -19.14 -98.20
CA GLN A 1020 4.99 -17.77 -98.55
C GLN A 1020 6.13 -16.74 -98.46
N ARG A 1021 7.21 -17.03 -97.73
CA ARG A 1021 8.39 -16.16 -97.57
C ARG A 1021 9.56 -16.54 -98.49
N GLN A 1022 9.45 -17.63 -99.26
CA GLN A 1022 10.41 -17.94 -100.32
C GLN A 1022 10.31 -16.87 -101.42
N THR A 1023 11.46 -16.31 -101.81
CA THR A 1023 11.57 -15.31 -102.87
C THR A 1023 12.77 -15.63 -103.77
N GLY A 1024 12.79 -15.09 -104.99
CA GLY A 1024 13.75 -15.49 -106.01
C GLY A 1024 13.38 -16.84 -106.64
N ARG A 1025 14.39 -17.62 -107.01
CA ARG A 1025 14.24 -18.94 -107.65
C ARG A 1025 14.36 -20.04 -106.59
N LEU A 1026 13.59 -21.12 -106.73
CA LEU A 1026 13.63 -22.24 -105.79
C LEU A 1026 14.79 -23.19 -106.12
N GLU A 1027 15.56 -23.58 -105.11
CA GLU A 1027 16.69 -24.50 -105.24
C GLU A 1027 16.52 -25.69 -104.29
N LEU A 1028 17.18 -26.81 -104.58
CA LEU A 1028 17.18 -27.98 -103.72
C LEU A 1028 18.41 -27.98 -102.82
N VAL A 1029 18.19 -28.27 -101.54
CA VAL A 1029 19.28 -28.53 -100.60
C VAL A 1029 19.85 -29.92 -100.90
N THR A 1030 21.16 -29.97 -101.06
CA THR A 1030 21.98 -31.15 -101.32
C THR A 1030 22.94 -31.39 -100.15
N THR A 1031 23.48 -32.60 -100.05
CA THR A 1031 24.47 -32.94 -99.02
C THR A 1031 25.47 -33.97 -99.50
N ASP A 1032 26.65 -33.98 -98.89
CA ASP A 1032 27.69 -34.99 -99.10
C ASP A 1032 27.62 -36.12 -98.05
N ALA A 1033 28.57 -37.07 -98.11
CA ALA A 1033 28.62 -38.18 -97.15
C ALA A 1033 29.05 -37.77 -95.72
N ASN A 1034 29.47 -36.52 -95.50
CA ASN A 1034 29.89 -35.99 -94.19
C ASN A 1034 28.81 -35.10 -93.55
N GLY A 1035 27.76 -34.73 -94.30
CA GLY A 1035 26.67 -33.89 -93.83
C GLY A 1035 26.81 -32.40 -94.16
N HIS A 1036 27.78 -32.00 -94.99
CA HIS A 1036 27.87 -30.62 -95.48
C HIS A 1036 26.62 -30.29 -96.29
N LEU A 1037 26.04 -29.10 -96.13
CA LEU A 1037 24.83 -28.67 -96.85
C LEU A 1037 25.16 -27.62 -97.92
N ALA A 1038 24.64 -27.81 -99.13
CA ALA A 1038 24.82 -26.90 -100.26
C ALA A 1038 23.53 -26.77 -101.10
N SER A 1039 23.42 -25.73 -101.91
CA SER A 1039 22.38 -25.62 -102.95
C SER A 1039 22.80 -26.37 -104.22
N ASP A 1040 21.85 -26.97 -104.94
CA ASP A 1040 22.06 -27.48 -106.32
C ASP A 1040 22.13 -26.36 -107.37
N GLY A 1041 21.98 -25.09 -106.99
CA GLY A 1041 21.84 -23.96 -107.92
C GLY A 1041 20.58 -24.05 -108.81
N GLY A 1042 19.65 -24.92 -108.45
CA GLY A 1042 18.53 -25.37 -109.27
C GLY A 1042 18.92 -26.18 -110.51
N ASP A 1043 20.09 -26.82 -110.58
CA ASP A 1043 20.45 -27.70 -111.71
C ASP A 1043 19.45 -28.86 -111.91
N VAL A 1044 18.81 -29.34 -110.83
CA VAL A 1044 17.69 -30.30 -110.94
C VAL A 1044 16.48 -29.64 -111.61
N PHE A 1045 16.13 -28.40 -111.25
CA PHE A 1045 15.01 -27.68 -111.88
C PHE A 1045 15.29 -27.32 -113.34
N ARG A 1046 16.53 -26.96 -113.70
CA ARG A 1046 16.97 -26.80 -115.11
C ARG A 1046 16.84 -28.12 -115.88
N SER A 1047 17.15 -29.24 -115.24
CA SER A 1047 17.05 -30.58 -115.84
C SER A 1047 15.60 -31.02 -116.01
N ILE A 1048 14.71 -30.70 -115.06
CA ILE A 1048 13.26 -30.90 -115.18
C ILE A 1048 12.68 -30.03 -116.31
N ALA A 1049 13.06 -28.75 -116.42
CA ALA A 1049 12.63 -27.89 -117.52
C ALA A 1049 13.07 -28.46 -118.88
N LYS A 1050 14.31 -28.95 -119.01
CA LYS A 1050 14.80 -29.64 -120.23
C LYS A 1050 14.04 -30.93 -120.53
N LEU A 1051 13.68 -31.71 -119.51
CA LEU A 1051 12.85 -32.90 -119.66
C LEU A 1051 11.43 -32.54 -120.12
N GLN A 1052 10.77 -31.55 -119.52
CA GLN A 1052 9.45 -31.09 -119.94
C GLN A 1052 9.46 -30.50 -121.36
N ALA A 1053 10.49 -29.73 -121.72
CA ALA A 1053 10.70 -29.27 -123.10
C ALA A 1053 10.89 -30.45 -124.08
N GLY A 1054 11.62 -31.50 -123.66
CA GLY A 1054 11.76 -32.75 -124.41
C GLY A 1054 10.44 -33.52 -124.58
N VAL A 1055 9.58 -33.55 -123.55
CA VAL A 1055 8.23 -34.15 -123.64
C VAL A 1055 7.32 -33.32 -124.55
N ALA A 1056 7.37 -31.99 -124.47
CA ALA A 1056 6.66 -31.12 -125.40
C ALA A 1056 7.12 -31.35 -126.85
N VAL A 1057 8.44 -31.52 -127.10
CA VAL A 1057 8.94 -31.94 -128.41
C VAL A 1057 8.38 -33.30 -128.81
N ALA A 1058 8.38 -34.31 -127.93
CA ALA A 1058 7.84 -35.63 -128.25
C ALA A 1058 6.34 -35.61 -128.63
N LEU A 1059 5.54 -34.77 -127.97
CA LEU A 1059 4.12 -34.54 -128.29
C LEU A 1059 3.93 -33.78 -129.62
N ALA A 1060 4.78 -32.80 -129.91
CA ALA A 1060 4.79 -32.10 -131.20
C ALA A 1060 5.21 -33.02 -132.36
N ALA A 1061 6.20 -33.88 -132.12
CA ALA A 1061 6.96 -34.64 -133.10
C ALA A 1061 6.28 -35.93 -133.58
N GLU A 1062 4.95 -35.95 -133.61
CA GLU A 1062 4.14 -37.06 -134.13
C GLU A 1062 4.15 -37.09 -135.66
N ALA A 1063 4.36 -38.26 -136.26
CA ALA A 1063 4.30 -38.44 -137.72
C ALA A 1063 2.88 -38.19 -138.27
N PRO A 1064 2.74 -37.62 -139.49
CA PRO A 1064 1.47 -37.69 -140.20
C PRO A 1064 1.20 -39.12 -140.66
N SER A 1065 -0.08 -39.51 -140.72
CA SER A 1065 -0.47 -40.81 -141.30
C SER A 1065 -0.54 -40.71 -142.83
N LEU A 1066 0.06 -41.66 -143.55
CA LEU A 1066 -0.04 -41.78 -145.00
C LEU A 1066 -1.09 -42.81 -145.40
N THR A 1067 -2.06 -42.41 -146.22
CA THR A 1067 -2.98 -43.32 -146.92
C THR A 1067 -2.22 -44.21 -147.91
N SER A 1068 -2.90 -45.19 -148.51
CA SER A 1068 -2.27 -46.18 -149.40
C SER A 1068 -1.61 -45.57 -150.64
N ALA A 1069 -2.14 -44.45 -151.17
CA ALA A 1069 -1.63 -43.80 -152.38
C ALA A 1069 -0.47 -42.82 -152.12
N GLU A 1070 -0.30 -42.32 -150.90
CA GLU A 1070 0.67 -41.26 -150.58
C GLU A 1070 2.08 -41.82 -150.38
N ASN A 1071 3.08 -41.15 -150.96
CA ASN A 1071 4.49 -41.54 -150.88
C ASN A 1071 5.30 -40.70 -149.87
N PHE A 1072 4.82 -39.51 -149.53
CA PHE A 1072 5.48 -38.60 -148.59
C PHE A 1072 4.44 -37.68 -147.95
N GLY A 1073 4.66 -37.26 -146.70
CA GLY A 1073 3.80 -36.33 -146.00
C GLY A 1073 4.54 -35.59 -144.89
N MET A 1074 4.12 -34.36 -144.61
CA MET A 1074 4.70 -33.50 -143.57
C MET A 1074 3.63 -32.93 -142.65
N ARG A 1075 3.98 -32.78 -141.37
CA ARG A 1075 3.17 -32.19 -140.31
C ARG A 1075 4.02 -31.22 -139.53
N ILE A 1076 3.48 -30.05 -139.23
CA ILE A 1076 4.00 -29.17 -138.17
C ILE A 1076 3.11 -29.39 -136.96
N GLY A 1077 3.69 -29.90 -135.88
CA GLY A 1077 3.02 -30.08 -134.60
C GLY A 1077 3.38 -28.98 -133.62
N TRP A 1078 2.40 -28.52 -132.84
CA TRP A 1078 2.65 -27.82 -131.59
C TRP A 1078 2.44 -28.80 -130.45
N GLY A 1079 3.39 -28.88 -129.54
CA GLY A 1079 3.30 -29.65 -128.31
C GLY A 1079 3.34 -28.71 -127.12
N ASN A 1080 2.43 -28.88 -126.17
CA ASN A 1080 2.50 -28.25 -124.86
C ASN A 1080 2.50 -29.36 -123.80
N PHE A 1081 3.28 -29.19 -122.74
CA PHE A 1081 3.27 -30.07 -121.58
C PHE A 1081 3.11 -29.24 -120.31
N GLU A 1082 2.02 -29.51 -119.57
CA GLU A 1082 1.64 -28.87 -118.30
C GLU A 1082 1.64 -27.32 -118.32
N GLY A 1083 1.40 -26.70 -119.48
CA GLY A 1083 1.40 -25.24 -119.66
C GLY A 1083 2.80 -24.66 -119.82
N ASP A 1084 3.69 -24.94 -118.87
CA ASP A 1084 5.04 -24.34 -118.71
C ASP A 1084 6.05 -24.75 -119.80
N ALA A 1085 5.79 -25.82 -120.56
CA ALA A 1085 6.67 -26.30 -121.64
C ALA A 1085 5.97 -26.28 -123.00
N ASN A 1086 6.63 -25.73 -124.02
CA ASN A 1086 6.12 -25.60 -125.38
C ASN A 1086 7.17 -26.05 -126.39
N ALA A 1087 6.72 -26.63 -127.50
CA ALA A 1087 7.59 -27.01 -128.60
C ALA A 1087 6.89 -26.94 -129.96
N VAL A 1088 7.69 -26.67 -130.98
CA VAL A 1088 7.30 -26.85 -132.39
C VAL A 1088 8.16 -27.94 -132.99
N ALA A 1089 7.54 -28.92 -133.64
CA ALA A 1089 8.23 -29.97 -134.36
C ALA A 1089 7.73 -30.07 -135.80
N VAL A 1090 8.65 -30.40 -136.71
CA VAL A 1090 8.36 -30.78 -138.08
C VAL A 1090 8.58 -32.29 -138.19
N SER A 1091 7.50 -33.01 -138.49
CA SER A 1091 7.50 -34.44 -138.73
C SER A 1091 7.31 -34.71 -140.21
N ALA A 1092 8.17 -35.52 -140.80
CA ALA A 1092 8.03 -36.03 -142.15
C ALA A 1092 7.98 -37.56 -142.13
N ILE A 1093 7.28 -38.16 -143.09
CA ILE A 1093 7.30 -39.61 -143.32
C ILE A 1093 7.37 -39.86 -144.82
N GLY A 1094 8.26 -40.77 -145.22
CA GLY A 1094 8.48 -41.14 -146.62
C GLY A 1094 8.41 -42.64 -146.82
N VAL A 1095 7.69 -43.07 -147.86
CA VAL A 1095 7.65 -44.47 -148.27
C VAL A 1095 8.94 -44.80 -149.02
N VAL A 1096 9.81 -45.59 -148.37
CA VAL A 1096 11.11 -45.98 -148.94
C VAL A 1096 10.96 -47.17 -149.89
N CYS A 1097 10.00 -48.05 -149.61
CA CYS A 1097 9.72 -49.22 -150.44
C CYS A 1097 8.27 -49.72 -150.26
N ARG A 1098 7.74 -50.43 -151.27
CA ARG A 1098 6.46 -51.14 -151.27
C ARG A 1098 6.66 -52.53 -151.89
N ASN A 1099 6.03 -53.56 -151.33
CA ASN A 1099 6.27 -54.98 -151.68
C ASN A 1099 7.73 -55.42 -151.44
N CYS A 1100 8.26 -55.07 -150.27
CA CYS A 1100 9.67 -55.24 -149.89
C CYS A 1100 9.97 -56.65 -149.39
N PHE A 1101 9.03 -57.27 -148.66
CA PHE A 1101 9.13 -58.63 -148.14
C PHE A 1101 7.93 -59.49 -148.58
N SER A 1102 6.75 -58.90 -148.75
CA SER A 1102 5.53 -59.56 -149.24
C SER A 1102 4.66 -58.63 -150.08
N SER A 1103 3.85 -59.18 -150.99
CA SER A 1103 2.94 -58.38 -151.82
C SER A 1103 1.82 -57.75 -150.98
N GLY A 1104 1.69 -56.43 -151.07
CA GLY A 1104 0.79 -55.60 -150.25
C GLY A 1104 1.52 -54.74 -149.22
N ASP A 1105 2.75 -55.11 -148.82
CA ASP A 1105 3.44 -54.41 -147.73
C ASP A 1105 3.97 -53.02 -148.11
N ARG A 1106 4.23 -52.21 -147.08
CA ARG A 1106 4.81 -50.88 -147.18
C ARG A 1106 5.84 -50.68 -146.08
N ILE A 1107 7.04 -50.23 -146.45
CA ILE A 1107 8.04 -49.72 -145.52
C ILE A 1107 8.11 -48.20 -145.68
N ALA A 1108 7.63 -47.48 -144.67
CA ALA A 1108 7.82 -46.05 -144.55
C ALA A 1108 8.79 -45.74 -143.41
N ILE A 1109 9.61 -44.71 -143.59
CA ILE A 1109 10.46 -44.16 -142.53
C ILE A 1109 9.87 -42.82 -142.11
N ASP A 1110 9.51 -42.68 -140.83
CA ASP A 1110 9.19 -41.38 -140.24
C ASP A 1110 10.43 -40.77 -139.59
N GLY A 1111 10.54 -39.46 -139.68
CA GLY A 1111 11.62 -38.67 -139.10
C GLY A 1111 11.06 -37.32 -138.68
N SER A 1112 11.25 -36.96 -137.42
CA SER A 1112 10.78 -35.68 -136.88
C SER A 1112 11.84 -34.99 -136.06
N VAL A 1113 11.85 -33.66 -136.10
CA VAL A 1113 12.75 -32.80 -135.33
C VAL A 1113 11.95 -31.63 -134.78
N GLY A 1114 12.18 -31.29 -133.52
CA GLY A 1114 11.50 -30.17 -132.87
C GLY A 1114 12.39 -29.45 -131.87
N ALA A 1115 12.11 -28.15 -131.72
CA ALA A 1115 12.70 -27.31 -130.70
C ALA A 1115 11.63 -26.99 -129.65
N GLY A 1116 11.96 -27.31 -128.39
CA GLY A 1116 11.15 -27.00 -127.23
C GLY A 1116 11.87 -26.06 -126.28
N TRP A 1117 11.08 -25.32 -125.52
CA TRP A 1117 11.51 -24.45 -124.43
C TRP A 1117 10.52 -24.60 -123.27
N SER A 1118 10.99 -24.37 -122.04
CA SER A 1118 10.18 -24.49 -120.83
C SER A 1118 10.77 -23.61 -119.74
N ASP A 1119 9.94 -22.96 -118.94
CA ASP A 1119 10.35 -22.08 -117.83
C ASP A 1119 9.86 -22.60 -116.47
N TYR A 1120 10.04 -23.90 -116.21
CA TYR A 1120 9.59 -24.57 -114.99
C TYR A 1120 10.10 -23.89 -113.72
N LYS A 1121 9.18 -23.39 -112.87
CA LYS A 1121 9.50 -22.67 -111.62
C LYS A 1121 10.53 -21.54 -111.81
N SER A 1122 10.45 -20.81 -112.92
CA SER A 1122 11.40 -19.77 -113.32
C SER A 1122 12.83 -20.27 -113.61
N TYR A 1123 13.00 -21.57 -113.87
CA TYR A 1123 14.20 -22.13 -114.50
C TYR A 1123 13.93 -22.42 -115.98
N SER A 1124 14.54 -21.60 -116.84
CA SER A 1124 14.50 -21.87 -118.27
C SER A 1124 15.34 -23.10 -118.63
N ALA A 1125 14.75 -23.99 -119.42
CA ALA A 1125 15.43 -25.10 -120.10
C ALA A 1125 16.51 -24.62 -121.08
N GLY A 1126 16.32 -23.40 -121.62
CA GLY A 1126 16.89 -23.02 -122.91
C GLY A 1126 16.29 -23.81 -124.07
N ASN A 1127 16.88 -23.67 -125.25
CA ASN A 1127 16.45 -24.41 -126.44
C ASN A 1127 16.82 -25.90 -126.32
N SER A 1128 15.83 -26.75 -126.08
CA SER A 1128 15.96 -28.20 -126.07
C SER A 1128 15.54 -28.75 -127.43
N ILE A 1129 16.49 -29.28 -128.21
CA ILE A 1129 16.21 -29.87 -129.52
C ILE A 1129 16.10 -31.39 -129.37
N GLY A 1130 14.97 -31.95 -129.77
CA GLY A 1130 14.73 -33.39 -129.81
C GLY A 1130 14.35 -33.83 -131.22
N GLY A 1131 14.55 -35.10 -131.51
CA GLY A 1131 14.10 -35.70 -132.75
C GLY A 1131 13.91 -37.20 -132.61
N ARG A 1132 13.12 -37.78 -133.51
CA ARG A 1132 12.86 -39.22 -133.59
C ARG A 1132 13.05 -39.68 -135.02
N ALA A 1133 13.37 -40.95 -135.19
CA ALA A 1133 13.21 -41.65 -136.46
C ALA A 1133 12.62 -43.03 -136.19
N GLY A 1134 11.70 -43.47 -137.03
CA GLY A 1134 10.99 -44.74 -136.91
C GLY A 1134 10.81 -45.39 -138.27
N VAL A 1135 10.51 -46.69 -138.26
CA VAL A 1135 10.21 -47.45 -139.47
C VAL A 1135 8.84 -48.09 -139.30
N GLN A 1136 7.85 -47.58 -140.02
CA GLN A 1136 6.53 -48.18 -140.09
C GLN A 1136 6.53 -49.23 -141.20
N TRP A 1137 6.63 -50.50 -140.81
CA TRP A 1137 6.21 -51.61 -141.67
C TRP A 1137 4.70 -51.80 -141.50
N THR A 1138 3.96 -51.76 -142.61
CA THR A 1138 2.55 -52.15 -142.69
C THR A 1138 2.44 -53.34 -143.62
N TRP A 1139 1.69 -54.36 -143.20
CA TRP A 1139 1.46 -55.62 -143.91
C TRP A 1139 -0.05 -55.87 -144.07
#